data_AF-A0A367FVJ0-F1
#
_entry.id   AF-A0A367FVJ0-F1
#
_cell.length_a   1.000
_cell.length_b   1.000
_cell.length_c   1.000
_cell.angle_alpha   90.00
_cell.angle_beta   90.00
_cell.angle_gamma   90.00
#
_symmetry.space_group_name_H-M   'P 1'
#
loop_
_entity.id
_entity.type
_entity.pdbx_description
1 polymer ?
#
loop_
_entity_poly.entity_id
_entity_poly.type
_entity_poly.pdbx_seq_one_letter_code
_entity_poly.pdbx_strand_id
1 'polypeptide(L)'
;MKQRFSKRTRLVSALLTLAMVFTFLPFSAFAATDSYGPVYITDANVPDKTFREYLLKRFDKDGNGVLTPAERYAATEIDVENKYISNLSGIQFFPNLKVLNCGHNRLTKLDVSENTVLQELVCWENQLTSLDVSQNTALQELACFENQLTSLDVSQNPALQKLSCWDNRLTSLDVSKNTELTYLKCSYNRLTELDVSKNTELTYLDCGYNRLTELDVSQNTKLTELYFVSNKITSLQADNCTNLTVIFTGSNKYKVEVYKKTRILDPSILPGNFDISRVRNLKGATQNADGTLTVQEGGGKVTYEYRCVGEIYKPFTLNVTETDDPNAGIVPPVTPPSGGGDSIAINASNFPDPDFRTYVKAEFDKDNNNSLSESERKTVTVINVKDKLIETLEGIEFFPNLKELDCSINQLSRLDVSQNTALEKLDCSTNQLASLNLSKNAKLKYLYCSQNELTSLDVSQTAVTTLNASDNKIDIDVEETPRTFDLSTLPGKFDVTKATNWSGGTVSGKTLKVNEGTNQVTYTYACGKGRSETFTLNVKVVPDGTVTPPSGGDTPGGTTPGGSTGGGDGGGAVVIVAAVGAVAAGVVGYGVYNYVSGRKLQALLPEGVAAPENRAQTALLLWNTAGRPEPADAPAFADVADPDTAKAAQWCVEQGLMKRRLNGKFAPGSSIPAYQVLNAYRKLAG
;
A
#
# COMPACT_ATOMS: atom_id res chain seq x y z
N MET A 1 -12.75 -29.95 45.13
CA MET A 1 -14.02 -30.71 45.14
C MET A 1 -14.61 -30.72 43.74
N LYS A 2 -14.71 -31.93 43.15
CA LYS A 2 -15.66 -32.43 42.13
C LYS A 2 -16.17 -31.52 40.98
N GLN A 3 -15.83 -31.97 39.76
CA GLN A 3 -16.68 -32.21 38.57
C GLN A 3 -17.60 -31.11 38.03
N ARG A 4 -17.34 -30.69 36.77
CA ARG A 4 -18.18 -31.04 35.59
C ARG A 4 -17.60 -30.44 34.30
N PHE A 5 -16.88 -31.26 33.53
CA PHE A 5 -16.66 -31.07 32.09
C PHE A 5 -17.76 -31.84 31.34
N SER A 6 -18.61 -31.17 30.57
CA SER A 6 -19.42 -31.80 29.52
C SER A 6 -20.04 -30.77 28.56
N LYS A 7 -19.94 -31.09 27.25
CA LYS A 7 -20.60 -30.52 26.04
C LYS A 7 -19.95 -29.24 25.48
N ARG A 8 -19.09 -29.33 24.45
CA ARG A 8 -19.38 -29.47 23.00
C ARG A 8 -20.46 -28.50 22.49
N THR A 9 -20.03 -27.42 21.83
CA THR A 9 -20.82 -26.71 20.81
C THR A 9 -19.97 -26.64 19.55
N ARG A 10 -20.39 -27.41 18.54
CA ARG A 10 -19.97 -27.28 17.14
C ARG A 10 -20.47 -25.94 16.62
N LEU A 11 -19.62 -25.16 15.97
CA LEU A 11 -20.01 -24.10 15.03
C LEU A 11 -19.40 -24.45 13.68
N VAL A 12 -20.07 -25.38 13.01
CA VAL A 12 -20.07 -25.52 11.55
C VAL A 12 -21.49 -25.20 11.15
N SER A 13 -21.72 -24.06 10.49
CA SER A 13 -22.82 -23.80 9.52
C SER A 13 -22.96 -22.31 9.27
N ALA A 14 -22.42 -21.83 8.15
CA ALA A 14 -23.14 -21.00 7.17
C ALA A 14 -22.18 -20.66 6.03
N LEU A 15 -22.18 -21.49 4.97
CA LEU A 15 -21.99 -21.10 3.58
C LEU A 15 -22.22 -22.35 2.72
N LEU A 16 -23.51 -22.59 2.46
CA LEU A 16 -24.00 -23.59 1.52
C LEU A 16 -24.74 -22.79 0.46
N THR A 17 -24.19 -22.71 -0.75
CA THR A 17 -24.91 -22.65 -2.04
C THR A 17 -23.91 -22.50 -3.20
N LEU A 18 -23.20 -23.57 -3.52
CA LEU A 18 -23.27 -24.13 -4.87
C LEU A 18 -22.87 -25.61 -4.81
N ALA A 19 -23.84 -26.46 -5.09
CA ALA A 19 -23.67 -27.90 -5.13
C ALA A 19 -23.23 -28.33 -6.53
N MET A 20 -22.23 -29.20 -6.63
CA MET A 20 -22.27 -30.34 -7.56
C MET A 20 -21.61 -31.57 -6.94
N VAL A 21 -22.48 -32.44 -6.41
CA VAL A 21 -22.44 -33.90 -6.49
C VAL A 21 -21.08 -34.59 -6.34
N PHE A 22 -20.73 -34.93 -5.10
CA PHE A 22 -20.13 -36.23 -4.82
C PHE A 22 -21.07 -36.99 -3.88
N THR A 23 -21.84 -37.89 -4.48
CA THR A 23 -22.66 -38.88 -3.78
C THR A 23 -21.82 -39.65 -2.78
N PHE A 24 -22.36 -39.80 -1.56
CA PHE A 24 -21.93 -40.72 -0.53
C PHE A 24 -21.48 -42.06 -1.11
N LEU A 25 -20.17 -42.30 -1.11
CA LEU A 25 -19.62 -43.66 -1.10
C LEU A 25 -19.10 -43.94 0.32
N PRO A 26 -19.33 -45.15 0.86
CA PRO A 26 -18.86 -45.51 2.18
C PRO A 26 -17.33 -45.51 2.20
N PHE A 27 -16.78 -45.14 3.36
CA PHE A 27 -15.37 -45.30 3.73
C PHE A 27 -14.84 -46.69 3.34
N SER A 28 -14.22 -46.82 2.17
CA SER A 28 -13.29 -47.88 1.74
C SER A 28 -12.89 -47.59 0.29
N ALA A 29 -11.60 -47.66 -0.03
CA ALA A 29 -11.01 -47.56 -1.39
C ALA A 29 -10.51 -46.17 -1.85
N PHE A 30 -9.64 -45.57 -1.04
CA PHE A 30 -8.26 -45.35 -1.49
C PHE A 30 -7.38 -45.76 -0.33
N ALA A 31 -7.07 -47.07 -0.24
CA ALA A 31 -5.85 -47.45 0.44
C ALA A 31 -4.74 -46.89 -0.45
N ALA A 32 -4.26 -45.67 -0.17
CA ALA A 32 -2.89 -45.34 -0.49
C ALA A 32 -2.09 -46.54 0.01
N THR A 33 -1.39 -47.24 -0.89
CA THR A 33 -0.49 -48.33 -0.50
C THR A 33 0.39 -47.79 0.61
N ASP A 34 0.17 -48.25 1.85
CA ASP A 34 0.88 -47.72 3.00
C ASP A 34 2.35 -48.01 2.80
N SER A 35 3.10 -46.99 2.39
CA SER A 35 4.55 -47.08 2.18
C SER A 35 5.29 -47.49 3.46
N TYR A 36 4.70 -47.19 4.63
CA TYR A 36 5.40 -47.25 5.91
C TYR A 36 5.02 -48.44 6.80
N GLY A 37 3.83 -49.03 6.66
CA GLY A 37 3.33 -50.05 7.60
C GLY A 37 3.22 -49.54 9.05
N PRO A 38 3.35 -50.42 10.06
CA PRO A 38 3.56 -50.00 11.45
C PRO A 38 4.87 -49.23 11.60
N VAL A 39 4.82 -48.04 12.20
CA VAL A 39 5.98 -47.15 12.35
C VAL A 39 6.45 -47.14 13.79
N TYR A 40 7.68 -47.63 14.03
CA TYR A 40 8.34 -47.53 15.32
C TYR A 40 8.80 -46.09 15.57
N ILE A 41 8.31 -45.42 16.61
CA ILE A 41 8.69 -44.03 16.88
C ILE A 41 10.00 -44.02 17.69
N THR A 42 11.08 -43.67 17.00
CA THR A 42 12.44 -43.67 17.53
C THR A 42 13.08 -42.30 17.37
N ASP A 43 14.26 -42.11 17.96
CA ASP A 43 15.09 -40.93 17.72
C ASP A 43 15.64 -40.85 16.29
N ALA A 44 15.73 -41.97 15.57
CA ALA A 44 16.17 -41.98 14.17
C ALA A 44 15.16 -41.32 13.22
N ASN A 45 13.85 -41.55 13.41
CA ASN A 45 12.79 -41.04 12.53
C ASN A 45 11.98 -39.88 13.11
N VAL A 46 11.94 -39.74 14.44
CA VAL A 46 11.34 -38.61 15.16
C VAL A 46 12.37 -38.07 16.15
N PRO A 47 13.38 -37.31 15.69
CA PRO A 47 14.55 -36.96 16.52
C PRO A 47 14.21 -36.10 17.73
N ASP A 48 13.27 -35.16 17.58
CA ASP A 48 12.86 -34.28 18.66
C ASP A 48 12.12 -35.08 19.75
N LYS A 49 12.70 -35.07 20.96
CA LYS A 49 12.16 -35.82 22.10
C LYS A 49 10.75 -35.38 22.46
N THR A 50 10.49 -34.08 22.47
CA THR A 50 9.19 -33.53 22.85
C THR A 50 8.13 -33.92 21.82
N PHE A 51 8.47 -33.87 20.53
CA PHE A 51 7.57 -34.30 19.47
C PHE A 51 7.29 -35.81 19.54
N ARG A 52 8.32 -36.62 19.75
CA ARG A 52 8.17 -38.08 19.94
C ARG A 52 7.26 -38.43 21.11
N GLU A 53 7.48 -37.81 22.28
CA GLU A 53 6.63 -38.01 23.46
C GLU A 53 5.19 -37.57 23.21
N TYR A 54 4.98 -36.49 22.45
CA TYR A 54 3.66 -36.05 22.04
C TYR A 54 2.96 -37.10 21.17
N LEU A 55 3.64 -37.60 20.13
CA LEU A 55 3.07 -38.59 19.20
C LEU A 55 2.66 -39.87 19.95
N LEU A 56 3.55 -40.41 20.78
CA LEU A 56 3.27 -41.60 21.58
C LEU A 56 2.10 -41.35 22.54
N LYS A 57 2.13 -40.27 23.31
CA LYS A 57 1.06 -39.96 24.26
C LYS A 57 -0.32 -39.79 23.59
N ARG A 58 -0.35 -39.25 22.37
CA ARG A 58 -1.60 -38.85 21.71
C ARG A 58 -2.18 -39.92 20.80
N PHE A 59 -1.34 -40.73 20.16
CA PHE A 59 -1.73 -41.63 19.08
C PHE A 59 -1.40 -43.11 19.34
N ASP A 60 -0.38 -43.43 20.16
CA ASP A 60 -0.05 -44.81 20.54
C ASP A 60 -1.00 -45.26 21.67
N LYS A 61 -2.07 -45.95 21.29
CA LYS A 61 -3.16 -46.29 22.23
C LYS A 61 -2.82 -47.47 23.13
N ASP A 62 -1.98 -48.39 22.65
CA ASP A 62 -1.58 -49.58 23.40
C ASP A 62 -0.24 -49.39 24.14
N GLY A 63 0.45 -48.27 23.89
CA GLY A 63 1.66 -47.85 24.60
C GLY A 63 2.88 -48.70 24.22
N ASN A 64 2.84 -49.35 23.07
CA ASN A 64 3.90 -50.28 22.63
C ASN A 64 5.06 -49.57 21.91
N GLY A 65 4.99 -48.25 21.69
CA GLY A 65 6.00 -47.45 20.99
C GLY A 65 5.88 -47.46 19.46
N VAL A 66 4.82 -48.06 18.91
CA VAL A 66 4.59 -48.28 17.47
C VAL A 66 3.26 -47.68 17.07
N LEU A 67 3.27 -46.79 16.08
CA LEU A 67 2.04 -46.26 15.50
C LEU A 67 1.59 -47.13 14.33
N THR A 68 0.45 -47.78 14.51
CA THR A 68 -0.21 -48.56 13.45
C THR A 68 -0.78 -47.63 12.36
N PRO A 69 -1.01 -48.14 11.14
CA PRO A 69 -1.67 -47.36 10.10
C PRO A 69 -3.04 -46.83 10.54
N ALA A 70 -3.80 -47.62 11.29
CA ALA A 70 -5.09 -47.19 11.83
C ALA A 70 -4.98 -45.98 12.77
N GLU A 71 -3.94 -45.92 13.61
CA GLU A 71 -3.70 -44.78 14.51
C GLU A 71 -3.25 -43.54 13.74
N ARG A 72 -2.32 -43.70 12.80
CA ARG A 72 -1.82 -42.59 11.96
C ARG A 72 -2.90 -42.02 11.05
N TYR A 73 -3.71 -42.88 10.43
CA TYR A 73 -4.73 -42.47 9.46
C TYR A 73 -5.97 -41.87 10.12
N ALA A 74 -6.19 -42.16 11.39
CA ALA A 74 -7.22 -41.52 12.20
C ALA A 74 -6.80 -40.12 12.71
N ALA A 75 -5.51 -39.78 12.67
CA ALA A 75 -5.03 -38.46 13.06
C ALA A 75 -5.28 -37.45 11.93
N THR A 76 -6.27 -36.58 12.14
CA THR A 76 -6.59 -35.49 11.21
C THR A 76 -6.06 -34.13 11.67
N GLU A 77 -5.57 -34.06 12.91
CA GLU A 77 -5.11 -32.82 13.54
C GLU A 77 -3.93 -33.13 14.46
N ILE A 78 -2.87 -32.32 14.34
CA ILE A 78 -1.72 -32.30 15.23
C ILE A 78 -1.50 -30.87 15.68
N ASP A 79 -1.57 -30.65 16.98
CA ASP A 79 -1.28 -29.37 17.63
C ASP A 79 -0.12 -29.54 18.61
N VAL A 80 1.00 -28.97 18.22
CA VAL A 80 2.27 -28.95 18.94
C VAL A 80 2.79 -27.53 19.16
N GLU A 81 1.89 -26.55 19.21
CA GLU A 81 2.23 -25.15 19.49
C GLU A 81 2.93 -24.98 20.84
N ASN A 82 3.95 -24.12 20.88
CA ASN A 82 4.64 -23.72 22.11
C ASN A 82 5.19 -24.91 22.91
N LYS A 83 5.93 -25.80 22.24
CA LYS A 83 6.54 -26.99 22.83
C LYS A 83 8.07 -27.01 22.75
N TYR A 84 8.67 -25.92 22.26
CA TYR A 84 10.10 -25.80 22.03
C TYR A 84 10.65 -26.88 21.08
N ILE A 85 9.82 -27.40 20.18
CA ILE A 85 10.18 -28.43 19.20
C ILE A 85 11.12 -27.80 18.16
N SER A 86 12.19 -28.51 17.85
CA SER A 86 13.23 -28.09 16.91
C SER A 86 13.22 -28.87 15.61
N ASN A 87 12.55 -30.04 15.57
CA ASN A 87 12.47 -30.90 14.40
C ASN A 87 11.14 -31.67 14.37
N LEU A 88 10.40 -31.54 13.26
CA LEU A 88 9.12 -32.24 13.02
C LEU A 88 9.22 -33.45 12.10
N SER A 89 10.42 -33.98 11.85
CA SER A 89 10.58 -35.28 11.19
C SER A 89 9.72 -36.31 11.92
N GLY A 90 8.94 -37.07 11.14
CA GLY A 90 7.87 -37.93 11.63
C GLY A 90 6.48 -37.47 11.21
N ILE A 91 6.31 -36.19 10.86
CA ILE A 91 5.02 -35.66 10.41
C ILE A 91 4.55 -36.28 9.09
N GLN A 92 5.48 -36.71 8.24
CA GLN A 92 5.21 -37.43 6.99
C GLN A 92 4.47 -38.76 7.18
N PHE A 93 4.46 -39.31 8.41
CA PHE A 93 3.72 -40.52 8.70
C PHE A 93 2.21 -40.29 8.87
N PHE A 94 1.71 -39.06 8.76
CA PHE A 94 0.29 -38.74 8.96
C PHE A 94 -0.37 -38.27 7.64
N PRO A 95 -0.67 -39.18 6.70
CA PRO A 95 -1.12 -38.81 5.35
C PRO A 95 -2.54 -38.23 5.31
N ASN A 96 -3.35 -38.43 6.35
CA ASN A 96 -4.71 -37.87 6.47
C ASN A 96 -4.76 -36.59 7.33
N LEU A 97 -3.60 -36.01 7.64
CA LEU A 97 -3.50 -34.80 8.44
C LEU A 97 -4.09 -33.62 7.67
N LYS A 98 -5.10 -32.98 8.25
CA LYS A 98 -5.80 -31.81 7.68
C LYS A 98 -5.38 -30.51 8.35
N VAL A 99 -5.06 -30.56 9.64
CA VAL A 99 -4.67 -29.39 10.42
C VAL A 99 -3.34 -29.66 11.12
N LEU A 100 -2.36 -28.81 10.89
CA LEU A 100 -1.09 -28.83 11.59
C LEU A 100 -0.83 -27.46 12.23
N ASN A 101 -0.86 -27.42 13.57
CA ASN A 101 -0.36 -26.29 14.33
C ASN A 101 0.98 -26.64 14.98
N CYS A 102 2.04 -26.01 14.50
CA CYS A 102 3.39 -26.07 15.03
C CYS A 102 3.98 -24.69 15.31
N GLY A 103 3.12 -23.70 15.57
CA GLY A 103 3.53 -22.33 15.90
C GLY A 103 4.34 -22.21 17.20
N HIS A 104 5.05 -21.10 17.36
CA HIS A 104 5.86 -20.77 18.55
C HIS A 104 6.81 -21.92 18.93
N ASN A 105 7.69 -22.30 18.02
CA ASN A 105 8.65 -23.38 18.19
C ASN A 105 10.05 -22.94 17.72
N ARG A 106 10.97 -23.89 17.50
CA ARG A 106 12.37 -23.64 17.10
C ARG A 106 12.70 -24.33 15.79
N LEU A 107 11.70 -24.52 14.92
CA LEU A 107 11.87 -25.21 13.65
C LEU A 107 12.74 -24.36 12.73
N THR A 108 13.82 -24.95 12.22
CA THR A 108 14.66 -24.36 11.16
C THR A 108 14.26 -24.87 9.78
N LYS A 109 13.55 -26.00 9.73
CA LYS A 109 12.99 -26.62 8.54
C LYS A 109 11.66 -27.26 8.88
N LEU A 110 10.77 -27.30 7.89
CA LEU A 110 9.49 -27.98 7.95
C LEU A 110 9.23 -28.64 6.60
N ASP A 111 9.02 -29.95 6.61
CA ASP A 111 8.65 -30.72 5.43
C ASP A 111 7.23 -31.27 5.63
N VAL A 112 6.32 -30.82 4.78
CA VAL A 112 4.90 -31.20 4.77
C VAL A 112 4.49 -31.81 3.42
N SER A 113 5.47 -32.23 2.60
CA SER A 113 5.26 -32.72 1.23
C SER A 113 4.37 -33.97 1.18
N GLU A 114 4.48 -34.85 2.17
CA GLU A 114 3.68 -36.08 2.28
C GLU A 114 2.29 -35.84 2.92
N ASN A 115 2.03 -34.64 3.47
CA ASN A 115 0.73 -34.27 4.04
C ASN A 115 -0.16 -33.61 2.97
N THR A 116 -0.37 -34.29 1.84
CA THR A 116 -1.00 -33.72 0.62
C THR A 116 -2.45 -33.26 0.81
N VAL A 117 -3.16 -33.78 1.81
CA VAL A 117 -4.54 -33.39 2.15
C VAL A 117 -4.64 -32.27 3.19
N LEU A 118 -3.51 -31.64 3.56
CA LEU A 118 -3.45 -30.57 4.54
C LEU A 118 -4.28 -29.36 4.08
N GLN A 119 -5.15 -28.88 4.96
CA GLN A 119 -6.09 -27.77 4.74
C GLN A 119 -5.69 -26.53 5.53
N GLU A 120 -5.07 -26.72 6.70
CA GLU A 120 -4.61 -25.64 7.56
C GLU A 120 -3.19 -25.92 8.05
N LEU A 121 -2.29 -24.97 7.81
CA LEU A 121 -0.92 -24.99 8.27
C LEU A 121 -0.60 -23.73 9.08
N VAL A 122 -0.31 -23.91 10.37
CA VAL A 122 0.04 -22.87 11.31
C VAL A 122 1.45 -23.13 11.82
N CYS A 123 2.43 -22.37 11.32
CA CYS A 123 3.86 -22.53 11.60
C CYS A 123 4.55 -21.21 11.99
N TRP A 124 3.80 -20.26 12.53
CA TRP A 124 4.30 -18.95 12.96
C TRP A 124 5.30 -19.01 14.11
N GLU A 125 6.07 -17.94 14.33
CA GLU A 125 7.14 -17.83 15.35
C GLU A 125 8.04 -19.07 15.38
N ASN A 126 8.77 -19.25 14.28
CA ASN A 126 9.79 -20.28 14.10
C ASN A 126 11.05 -19.64 13.48
N GLN A 127 11.99 -20.47 13.02
CA GLN A 127 13.25 -20.02 12.41
C GLN A 127 13.34 -20.50 10.94
N LEU A 128 12.20 -20.64 10.26
CA LEU A 128 12.15 -21.12 8.88
C LEU A 128 12.74 -20.08 7.94
N THR A 129 13.69 -20.49 7.10
CA THR A 129 14.25 -19.67 6.02
C THR A 129 13.60 -19.94 4.67
N SER A 130 12.94 -21.10 4.55
CA SER A 130 12.17 -21.54 3.39
C SER A 130 10.99 -22.40 3.86
N LEU A 131 9.91 -22.40 3.10
CA LEU A 131 8.74 -23.21 3.32
C LEU A 131 8.20 -23.64 1.95
N ASP A 132 8.13 -24.95 1.72
CA ASP A 132 7.55 -25.53 0.51
C ASP A 132 6.16 -26.09 0.85
N VAL A 133 5.14 -25.54 0.19
CA VAL A 133 3.73 -25.95 0.31
C VAL A 133 3.17 -26.44 -1.03
N SER A 134 4.03 -26.74 -2.00
CA SER A 134 3.64 -27.07 -3.37
C SER A 134 2.79 -28.34 -3.49
N GLN A 135 2.96 -29.29 -2.56
CA GLN A 135 2.20 -30.55 -2.53
C GLN A 135 0.89 -30.44 -1.75
N ASN A 136 0.68 -29.35 -1.00
CA ASN A 136 -0.51 -29.15 -0.17
C ASN A 136 -1.59 -28.43 -0.98
N THR A 137 -2.01 -29.02 -2.10
CA THR A 137 -2.95 -28.37 -3.05
C THR A 137 -4.34 -28.12 -2.47
N ALA A 138 -4.68 -28.78 -1.35
CA ALA A 138 -5.92 -28.59 -0.60
C ALA A 138 -5.85 -27.49 0.48
N LEU A 139 -4.72 -26.77 0.60
CA LEU A 139 -4.48 -25.79 1.65
C LEU A 139 -5.42 -24.57 1.49
N GLN A 140 -6.15 -24.27 2.57
CA GLN A 140 -7.13 -23.18 2.68
C GLN A 140 -6.62 -22.05 3.59
N GLU A 141 -5.84 -22.40 4.61
CA GLU A 141 -5.28 -21.43 5.57
C GLU A 141 -3.78 -21.69 5.79
N LEU A 142 -2.98 -20.64 5.59
CA LEU A 142 -1.54 -20.65 5.82
C LEU A 142 -1.14 -19.49 6.74
N ALA A 143 -0.65 -19.82 7.92
CA ALA A 143 -0.07 -18.87 8.87
C ALA A 143 1.42 -19.20 9.11
N CYS A 144 2.31 -18.44 8.45
CA CYS A 144 3.76 -18.60 8.51
C CYS A 144 4.50 -17.32 8.94
N PHE A 145 3.80 -16.42 9.64
CA PHE A 145 4.34 -15.16 10.13
C PHE A 145 5.42 -15.32 11.21
N GLU A 146 6.20 -14.27 11.47
CA GLU A 146 7.33 -14.30 12.42
C GLU A 146 8.31 -15.45 12.12
N ASN A 147 8.81 -15.48 10.88
CA ASN A 147 9.84 -16.41 10.43
C ASN A 147 10.97 -15.62 9.74
N GLN A 148 11.82 -16.30 8.98
CA GLN A 148 12.94 -15.70 8.25
C GLN A 148 12.83 -15.95 6.74
N LEU A 149 11.62 -16.15 6.22
CA LEU A 149 11.36 -16.48 4.82
C LEU A 149 11.79 -15.31 3.92
N THR A 150 12.57 -15.60 2.89
CA THR A 150 12.96 -14.62 1.86
C THR A 150 12.07 -14.67 0.62
N SER A 151 11.40 -15.80 0.42
CA SER A 151 10.44 -16.07 -0.65
C SER A 151 9.36 -17.02 -0.13
N LEU A 152 8.17 -16.94 -0.74
CA LEU A 152 7.06 -17.84 -0.46
C LEU A 152 6.31 -18.06 -1.78
N ASP A 153 6.26 -19.31 -2.25
CA ASP A 153 5.49 -19.69 -3.44
C ASP A 153 4.18 -20.36 -2.98
N VAL A 154 3.06 -19.74 -3.34
CA VAL A 154 1.70 -20.22 -3.08
C VAL A 154 0.92 -20.51 -4.37
N SER A 155 1.63 -20.59 -5.51
CA SER A 155 1.03 -20.77 -6.84
C SER A 155 0.30 -22.11 -7.00
N GLN A 156 0.69 -23.13 -6.23
CA GLN A 156 0.09 -24.46 -6.23
C GLN A 156 -1.04 -24.62 -5.20
N ASN A 157 -1.46 -23.55 -4.53
CA ASN A 157 -2.51 -23.57 -3.49
C ASN A 157 -3.73 -22.75 -3.93
N PRO A 158 -4.45 -23.12 -5.02
CA PRO A 158 -5.54 -22.32 -5.56
C PRO A 158 -6.74 -22.19 -4.61
N ALA A 159 -6.90 -23.13 -3.67
CA ALA A 159 -7.96 -23.12 -2.66
C ALA A 159 -7.64 -22.23 -1.43
N LEU A 160 -6.53 -21.50 -1.45
CA LEU A 160 -6.08 -20.69 -0.31
C LEU A 160 -7.02 -19.49 -0.09
N GLN A 161 -7.64 -19.43 1.08
CA GLN A 161 -8.61 -18.41 1.48
C GLN A 161 -8.01 -17.41 2.47
N LYS A 162 -7.06 -17.85 3.30
CA LYS A 162 -6.36 -16.98 4.26
C LYS A 162 -4.86 -17.18 4.20
N LEU A 163 -4.14 -16.08 4.01
CA LEU A 163 -2.69 -16.06 4.04
C LEU A 163 -2.19 -15.03 5.05
N SER A 164 -1.38 -15.50 6.01
CA SER A 164 -0.69 -14.67 7.00
C SER A 164 0.81 -14.98 6.98
N CYS A 165 1.58 -14.09 6.37
CA CYS A 165 3.03 -14.20 6.17
C CYS A 165 3.79 -12.96 6.67
N TRP A 166 3.18 -12.19 7.58
CA TRP A 166 3.77 -10.97 8.13
C TRP A 166 5.03 -11.24 8.97
N ASP A 167 5.86 -10.22 9.20
CA ASP A 167 7.15 -10.33 9.90
C ASP A 167 8.05 -11.44 9.33
N ASN A 168 8.40 -11.27 8.06
CA ASN A 168 9.34 -12.10 7.32
C ASN A 168 10.32 -11.19 6.56
N ARG A 169 11.03 -11.72 5.57
CA ARG A 169 12.00 -10.98 4.74
C ARG A 169 11.62 -11.03 3.25
N LEU A 170 10.34 -11.23 2.94
CA LEU A 170 9.84 -11.34 1.57
C LEU A 170 10.12 -10.06 0.79
N THR A 171 10.62 -10.22 -0.44
CA THR A 171 10.89 -9.09 -1.36
C THR A 171 9.85 -8.98 -2.47
N SER A 172 9.20 -10.09 -2.80
CA SER A 172 8.02 -10.18 -3.65
C SER A 172 7.03 -11.19 -3.06
N LEU A 173 5.77 -11.10 -3.49
CA LEU A 173 4.71 -12.03 -3.15
C LEU A 173 3.71 -12.08 -4.30
N ASP A 174 3.63 -13.22 -5.00
CA ASP A 174 2.63 -13.46 -6.05
C ASP A 174 1.45 -14.23 -5.46
N VAL A 175 0.27 -13.62 -5.49
CA VAL A 175 -1.01 -14.21 -5.05
C VAL A 175 -2.02 -14.34 -6.19
N SER A 176 -1.57 -14.21 -7.45
CA SER A 176 -2.42 -14.18 -8.63
C SER A 176 -3.19 -15.49 -8.87
N LYS A 177 -2.70 -16.61 -8.34
CA LYS A 177 -3.34 -17.94 -8.43
C LYS A 177 -4.31 -18.24 -7.28
N ASN A 178 -4.29 -17.44 -6.20
CA ASN A 178 -5.13 -17.66 -5.02
C ASN A 178 -6.41 -16.83 -5.16
N THR A 179 -7.22 -17.10 -6.18
CA THR A 179 -8.40 -16.29 -6.52
C THR A 179 -9.51 -16.36 -5.44
N GLU A 180 -9.47 -17.37 -4.56
CA GLU A 180 -10.38 -17.51 -3.42
C GLU A 180 -9.91 -16.75 -2.16
N LEU A 181 -8.80 -16.02 -2.23
CA LEU A 181 -8.23 -15.32 -1.08
C LEU A 181 -9.19 -14.23 -0.57
N THR A 182 -9.59 -14.35 0.70
CA THR A 182 -10.45 -13.39 1.41
C THR A 182 -9.67 -12.56 2.43
N TYR A 183 -8.53 -13.08 2.89
CA TYR A 183 -7.73 -12.50 3.97
C TYR A 183 -6.24 -12.56 3.63
N LEU A 184 -5.60 -11.39 3.55
CA LEU A 184 -4.17 -11.29 3.32
C LEU A 184 -3.49 -10.40 4.38
N LYS A 185 -2.54 -11.00 5.11
CA LYS A 185 -1.57 -10.30 5.96
C LYS A 185 -0.16 -10.55 5.48
N CYS A 186 0.48 -9.52 4.93
CA CYS A 186 1.85 -9.54 4.44
C CYS A 186 2.69 -8.39 5.01
N SER A 187 2.24 -7.77 6.12
CA SER A 187 2.93 -6.66 6.74
C SER A 187 4.31 -7.02 7.30
N TYR A 188 5.16 -6.02 7.58
CA TYR A 188 6.52 -6.25 8.10
C TYR A 188 7.37 -7.15 7.19
N ASN A 189 7.39 -6.82 5.90
CA ASN A 189 8.25 -7.47 4.91
C ASN A 189 9.09 -6.41 4.18
N ARG A 190 9.61 -6.74 3.00
CA ARG A 190 10.41 -5.85 2.16
C ARG A 190 9.81 -5.71 0.75
N LEU A 191 8.51 -5.93 0.62
CA LEU A 191 7.79 -5.87 -0.65
C LEU A 191 7.90 -4.48 -1.27
N THR A 192 8.26 -4.40 -2.55
CA THR A 192 8.29 -3.15 -3.33
C THR A 192 7.05 -2.96 -4.18
N GLU A 193 6.38 -4.06 -4.52
CA GLU A 193 5.13 -4.12 -5.28
C GLU A 193 4.22 -5.18 -4.64
N LEU A 194 2.92 -5.05 -4.90
CA LEU A 194 1.91 -6.02 -4.50
C LEU A 194 0.70 -5.90 -5.45
N ASP A 195 0.52 -6.88 -6.32
CA ASP A 195 -0.66 -7.00 -7.17
C ASP A 195 -1.70 -7.90 -6.49
N VAL A 196 -2.88 -7.34 -6.22
CA VAL A 196 -4.05 -8.05 -5.67
C VAL A 196 -5.25 -8.02 -6.61
N SER A 197 -5.04 -7.66 -7.88
CA SER A 197 -6.10 -7.49 -8.88
C SER A 197 -6.90 -8.76 -9.15
N LYS A 198 -6.29 -9.94 -8.94
CA LYS A 198 -6.95 -11.26 -9.14
C LYS A 198 -7.68 -11.75 -7.90
N ASN A 199 -7.46 -11.16 -6.72
CA ASN A 199 -8.07 -11.58 -5.47
C ASN A 199 -9.38 -10.81 -5.24
N THR A 200 -10.35 -10.91 -6.14
CA THR A 200 -11.60 -10.14 -6.10
C THR A 200 -12.48 -10.44 -4.88
N GLU A 201 -12.20 -11.56 -4.19
CA GLU A 201 -12.87 -11.98 -2.96
C GLU A 201 -12.27 -11.39 -1.67
N LEU A 202 -11.20 -10.58 -1.77
CA LEU A 202 -10.49 -10.02 -0.63
C LEU A 202 -11.42 -9.10 0.20
N THR A 203 -11.54 -9.38 1.50
CA THR A 203 -12.28 -8.55 2.47
C THR A 203 -11.35 -7.85 3.46
N TYR A 204 -10.16 -8.42 3.68
CA TYR A 204 -9.14 -7.89 4.58
C TYR A 204 -7.76 -7.88 3.92
N LEU A 205 -7.10 -6.71 3.93
CA LEU A 205 -5.71 -6.55 3.48
C LEU A 205 -4.88 -5.77 4.51
N ASP A 206 -3.80 -6.38 4.99
CA ASP A 206 -2.71 -5.69 5.68
C ASP A 206 -1.39 -5.90 4.95
N CYS A 207 -0.89 -4.83 4.34
CA CYS A 207 0.39 -4.74 3.66
C CYS A 207 1.30 -3.66 4.29
N GLY A 208 1.05 -3.28 5.55
CA GLY A 208 1.83 -2.27 6.24
C GLY A 208 3.31 -2.65 6.44
N TYR A 209 4.16 -1.69 6.76
CA TYR A 209 5.59 -1.89 7.04
C TYR A 209 6.31 -2.65 5.92
N ASN A 210 6.08 -2.21 4.68
CA ASN A 210 6.76 -2.67 3.48
C ASN A 210 7.46 -1.48 2.79
N ARG A 211 7.79 -1.59 1.51
CA ARG A 211 8.44 -0.56 0.70
C ARG A 211 7.61 -0.20 -0.53
N LEU A 212 6.31 -0.49 -0.51
CA LEU A 212 5.38 -0.23 -1.61
C LEU A 212 5.39 1.25 -1.97
N THR A 213 5.53 1.56 -3.25
CA THR A 213 5.43 2.93 -3.79
C THR A 213 4.04 3.24 -4.32
N GLU A 214 3.28 2.21 -4.65
CA GLU A 214 1.92 2.29 -5.15
C GLU A 214 1.10 1.14 -4.56
N LEU A 215 -0.22 1.32 -4.59
CA LEU A 215 -1.17 0.29 -4.21
C LEU A 215 -2.47 0.53 -4.97
N ASP A 216 -2.83 -0.44 -5.80
CA ASP A 216 -4.12 -0.49 -6.47
C ASP A 216 -4.97 -1.62 -5.89
N VAL A 217 -6.13 -1.24 -5.36
CA VAL A 217 -7.14 -2.17 -4.83
C VAL A 217 -8.48 -2.02 -5.56
N SER A 218 -8.51 -1.31 -6.70
CA SER A 218 -9.72 -1.01 -7.47
C SER A 218 -10.55 -2.23 -7.89
N GLN A 219 -9.93 -3.41 -7.95
CA GLN A 219 -10.61 -4.67 -8.25
C GLN A 219 -11.17 -5.39 -7.01
N ASN A 220 -10.74 -5.02 -5.81
CA ASN A 220 -11.12 -5.65 -4.55
C ASN A 220 -12.38 -4.97 -3.97
N THR A 221 -13.49 -5.03 -4.71
CA THR A 221 -14.75 -4.34 -4.35
C THR A 221 -15.40 -4.84 -3.05
N LYS A 222 -15.01 -6.02 -2.57
CA LYS A 222 -15.44 -6.62 -1.30
C LYS A 222 -14.61 -6.19 -0.09
N LEU A 223 -13.56 -5.39 -0.29
CA LEU A 223 -12.64 -5.01 0.78
C LEU A 223 -13.35 -4.14 1.83
N THR A 224 -13.29 -4.56 3.09
CA THR A 224 -13.87 -3.84 4.23
C THR A 224 -12.81 -3.18 5.11
N GLU A 225 -11.64 -3.82 5.21
CA GLU A 225 -10.52 -3.35 6.02
C GLU A 225 -9.21 -3.33 5.23
N LEU A 226 -8.54 -2.18 5.25
CA LEU A 226 -7.29 -1.94 4.53
C LEU A 226 -6.25 -1.23 5.42
N TYR A 227 -5.11 -1.88 5.58
CA TYR A 227 -3.95 -1.41 6.33
C TYR A 227 -2.72 -1.34 5.42
N PHE A 228 -2.16 -0.15 5.25
CA PHE A 228 -0.94 0.07 4.44
C PHE A 228 0.01 1.08 5.12
N VAL A 229 -0.02 1.12 6.44
CA VAL A 229 0.81 1.96 7.31
C VAL A 229 2.30 1.72 7.01
N SER A 230 3.13 2.75 7.03
CA SER A 230 4.60 2.66 6.90
C SER A 230 5.07 2.03 5.59
N ASN A 231 4.54 2.51 4.47
CA ASN A 231 5.06 2.27 3.12
C ASN A 231 5.65 3.57 2.52
N LYS A 232 5.93 3.54 1.22
CA LYS A 232 6.36 4.69 0.40
C LYS A 232 5.25 5.14 -0.56
N ILE A 233 4.00 4.78 -0.27
CA ILE A 233 2.85 5.08 -1.13
C ILE A 233 2.59 6.59 -1.15
N THR A 234 2.31 7.15 -2.32
CA THR A 234 1.94 8.57 -2.53
C THR A 234 0.45 8.74 -2.80
N SER A 235 -0.19 7.76 -3.43
CA SER A 235 -1.62 7.75 -3.77
C SER A 235 -2.19 6.34 -3.59
N LEU A 236 -3.50 6.26 -3.31
CA LEU A 236 -4.22 5.00 -3.22
C LEU A 236 -5.31 4.98 -4.29
N GLN A 237 -5.33 3.93 -5.12
CA GLN A 237 -6.38 3.68 -6.10
C GLN A 237 -7.42 2.74 -5.46
N ALA A 238 -8.55 3.28 -5.00
CA ALA A 238 -9.57 2.50 -4.29
C ALA A 238 -11.01 2.93 -4.62
N ASP A 239 -11.24 3.57 -5.76
CA ASP A 239 -12.52 4.23 -6.08
C ASP A 239 -13.72 3.27 -6.08
N ASN A 240 -13.51 2.01 -6.51
CA ASN A 240 -14.57 0.99 -6.54
C ASN A 240 -14.76 0.24 -5.21
N CYS A 241 -13.95 0.52 -4.18
CA CYS A 241 -13.99 -0.16 -2.88
C CYS A 241 -14.98 0.50 -1.92
N THR A 242 -16.25 0.63 -2.34
CA THR A 242 -17.28 1.34 -1.57
C THR A 242 -17.63 0.70 -0.23
N ASN A 243 -17.21 -0.55 0.01
CA ASN A 243 -17.41 -1.28 1.26
C ASN A 243 -16.32 -1.02 2.32
N LEU A 244 -15.29 -0.22 2.00
CA LEU A 244 -14.22 0.11 2.94
C LEU A 244 -14.76 0.91 4.13
N THR A 245 -14.81 0.26 5.30
CA THR A 245 -15.19 0.90 6.57
C THR A 245 -13.97 1.31 7.38
N VAL A 246 -12.85 0.61 7.17
CA VAL A 246 -11.63 0.77 7.93
C VAL A 246 -10.46 0.97 6.97
N ILE A 247 -9.91 2.18 6.99
CA ILE A 247 -8.67 2.50 6.26
C ILE A 247 -7.66 3.06 7.25
N PHE A 248 -6.63 2.27 7.53
CA PHE A 248 -5.51 2.69 8.35
C PHE A 248 -4.32 3.03 7.47
N THR A 249 -4.19 4.33 7.21
CA THR A 249 -2.92 4.93 6.78
C THR A 249 -2.13 5.37 8.01
N GLY A 250 -0.81 5.44 7.88
CA GLY A 250 0.04 6.08 8.87
C GLY A 250 1.49 6.01 8.44
N SER A 251 2.22 7.13 8.49
CA SER A 251 3.65 7.19 8.11
C SER A 251 3.98 6.65 6.70
N ASN A 252 3.14 6.92 5.70
CA ASN A 252 3.51 6.77 4.30
C ASN A 252 4.45 7.91 3.89
N LYS A 253 5.72 7.56 3.65
CA LYS A 253 6.80 8.53 3.46
C LYS A 253 7.55 8.22 2.18
N TYR A 254 7.29 9.02 1.16
CA TYR A 254 8.04 8.97 -0.08
C TYR A 254 9.18 9.99 -0.06
N LYS A 255 10.38 9.61 -0.49
CA LYS A 255 11.49 10.56 -0.62
C LYS A 255 11.44 11.14 -2.02
N VAL A 256 11.45 12.46 -2.12
CA VAL A 256 11.55 13.18 -3.39
C VAL A 256 12.63 14.25 -3.29
N GLU A 257 13.33 14.50 -4.39
CA GLU A 257 14.34 15.56 -4.45
C GLU A 257 13.80 16.72 -5.28
N VAL A 258 14.18 17.96 -4.95
CA VAL A 258 13.80 19.16 -5.72
C VAL A 258 15.02 20.04 -5.97
N TYR A 259 15.03 20.76 -7.09
CA TYR A 259 16.10 21.69 -7.40
C TYR A 259 16.09 22.87 -6.41
N LYS A 260 17.18 23.10 -5.68
CA LYS A 260 17.27 24.10 -4.60
C LYS A 260 16.88 25.52 -5.01
N LYS A 261 17.07 25.91 -6.28
CA LYS A 261 16.78 27.28 -6.74
C LYS A 261 15.30 27.49 -7.04
N THR A 262 14.64 26.51 -7.64
CA THR A 262 13.23 26.63 -8.06
C THR A 262 12.28 26.03 -7.02
N ARG A 263 12.70 24.93 -6.37
CA ARG A 263 11.93 24.12 -5.41
C ARG A 263 10.60 23.66 -5.98
N ILE A 264 10.55 23.48 -7.30
CA ILE A 264 9.37 23.01 -8.01
C ILE A 264 9.36 21.48 -7.94
N LEU A 265 8.21 20.94 -7.57
CA LEU A 265 7.86 19.53 -7.64
C LEU A 265 6.69 19.36 -8.62
N ASP A 266 6.89 18.63 -9.70
CA ASP A 266 5.84 18.19 -10.60
C ASP A 266 5.19 16.91 -10.02
N PRO A 267 3.91 16.93 -9.60
CA PRO A 267 3.26 15.76 -9.01
C PRO A 267 3.25 14.52 -9.91
N SER A 268 3.39 14.67 -11.24
CA SER A 268 3.39 13.55 -12.18
C SER A 268 4.59 12.61 -12.04
N ILE A 269 5.66 13.03 -11.34
CA ILE A 269 6.80 12.14 -11.04
C ILE A 269 6.53 11.23 -9.83
N LEU A 270 5.45 11.46 -9.09
CA LEU A 270 5.08 10.64 -7.94
C LEU A 270 4.42 9.34 -8.41
N PRO A 271 4.72 8.19 -7.77
CA PRO A 271 4.20 6.88 -8.17
C PRO A 271 2.68 6.75 -7.93
N GLY A 272 2.08 5.69 -8.49
CA GLY A 272 0.68 5.32 -8.24
C GLY A 272 -0.36 6.22 -8.93
N ASN A 273 -0.02 6.80 -10.08
CA ASN A 273 -0.88 7.74 -10.83
C ASN A 273 -1.40 8.87 -9.94
N PHE A 274 -0.47 9.60 -9.31
CA PHE A 274 -0.79 10.66 -8.37
C PHE A 274 -1.60 11.78 -9.02
N ASP A 275 -2.87 11.86 -8.67
CA ASP A 275 -3.75 12.96 -9.07
C ASP A 275 -3.77 14.08 -8.01
N ILE A 276 -3.26 15.26 -8.37
CA ILE A 276 -3.24 16.43 -7.48
C ILE A 276 -4.64 16.97 -7.17
N SER A 277 -5.65 16.70 -8.01
CA SER A 277 -7.03 17.13 -7.75
C SER A 277 -7.65 16.45 -6.52
N ARG A 278 -7.10 15.29 -6.13
CA ARG A 278 -7.51 14.51 -4.96
C ARG A 278 -6.87 14.98 -3.65
N VAL A 279 -6.03 16.01 -3.71
CA VAL A 279 -5.28 16.52 -2.56
C VAL A 279 -6.02 17.65 -1.86
N ARG A 280 -6.07 17.58 -0.53
CA ARG A 280 -6.44 18.70 0.34
C ARG A 280 -5.46 18.85 1.50
N ASN A 281 -5.60 19.93 2.27
CA ASN A 281 -4.77 20.18 3.46
C ASN A 281 -3.26 20.11 3.16
N LEU A 282 -2.86 20.54 1.96
CA LEU A 282 -1.46 20.61 1.53
C LEU A 282 -0.69 21.59 2.43
N LYS A 283 0.42 21.12 3.02
CA LYS A 283 1.32 21.91 3.87
C LYS A 283 2.76 21.66 3.45
N GLY A 284 3.59 22.69 3.59
CA GLY A 284 5.01 22.64 3.17
C GLY A 284 5.23 22.88 1.67
N ALA A 285 4.15 23.02 0.88
CA ALA A 285 4.21 23.44 -0.51
C ALA A 285 2.95 24.24 -0.89
N THR A 286 3.05 25.02 -1.96
CA THR A 286 1.93 25.76 -2.57
C THR A 286 1.71 25.25 -3.98
N GLN A 287 0.46 24.98 -4.37
CA GLN A 287 0.12 24.58 -5.73
C GLN A 287 0.15 25.79 -6.67
N ASN A 288 0.84 25.65 -7.79
CA ASN A 288 0.92 26.62 -8.86
C ASN A 288 -0.25 26.45 -9.84
N ALA A 289 -0.51 27.48 -10.64
CA ALA A 289 -1.62 27.47 -11.62
C ALA A 289 -1.48 26.39 -12.71
N ASP A 290 -0.29 25.85 -12.91
CA ASP A 290 0.01 24.78 -13.86
C ASP A 290 -0.05 23.37 -13.25
N GLY A 291 -0.48 23.25 -11.98
CA GLY A 291 -0.57 21.98 -11.26
C GLY A 291 0.72 21.55 -10.55
N THR A 292 1.85 22.21 -10.80
CA THR A 292 3.10 21.94 -10.07
C THR A 292 3.04 22.46 -8.63
N LEU A 293 3.95 22.00 -7.77
CA LEU A 293 4.05 22.41 -6.37
C LEU A 293 5.34 23.18 -6.14
N THR A 294 5.25 24.37 -5.55
CA THR A 294 6.43 25.10 -5.05
C THR A 294 6.63 24.75 -3.57
N VAL A 295 7.71 24.04 -3.25
CA VAL A 295 8.07 23.66 -1.87
C VAL A 295 8.60 24.87 -1.11
N GLN A 296 8.18 25.03 0.15
CA GLN A 296 8.55 26.16 1.00
C GLN A 296 10.04 26.14 1.40
N GLU A 297 10.62 27.33 1.61
CA GLU A 297 12.02 27.49 2.03
C GLU A 297 12.30 26.84 3.38
N GLY A 298 13.33 25.99 3.45
CA GLY A 298 13.62 25.19 4.65
C GLY A 298 12.63 24.03 4.89
N GLY A 299 11.69 23.82 3.97
CA GLY A 299 10.67 22.78 4.03
C GLY A 299 11.19 21.42 3.61
N GLY A 300 11.71 20.63 4.55
CA GLY A 300 12.10 19.23 4.31
C GLY A 300 10.95 18.23 4.25
N LYS A 301 9.69 18.68 4.44
CA LYS A 301 8.50 17.82 4.46
C LYS A 301 7.30 18.51 3.82
N VAL A 302 6.67 17.83 2.87
CA VAL A 302 5.36 18.18 2.33
C VAL A 302 4.36 17.17 2.84
N THR A 303 3.26 17.62 3.43
CA THR A 303 2.19 16.75 3.92
C THR A 303 0.88 17.11 3.27
N TYR A 304 0.09 16.12 2.93
CA TYR A 304 -1.24 16.31 2.33
C TYR A 304 -2.18 15.22 2.79
N GLU A 305 -3.47 15.48 2.65
CA GLU A 305 -4.52 14.47 2.73
C GLU A 305 -4.97 14.12 1.31
N TYR A 306 -4.97 12.83 0.99
CA TYR A 306 -5.36 12.34 -0.34
C TYR A 306 -6.73 11.67 -0.27
N ARG A 307 -7.60 11.93 -1.24
CA ARG A 307 -8.89 11.28 -1.41
C ARG A 307 -8.70 9.84 -1.85
N CYS A 308 -8.97 8.89 -0.97
CA CYS A 308 -8.77 7.46 -1.24
C CYS A 308 -10.00 6.80 -1.88
N VAL A 309 -11.17 7.02 -1.30
CA VAL A 309 -12.46 6.48 -1.77
C VAL A 309 -13.58 7.35 -1.23
N GLY A 310 -14.52 7.76 -2.10
CA GLY A 310 -15.58 8.71 -1.72
C GLY A 310 -15.02 9.93 -0.98
N GLU A 311 -15.59 10.28 0.17
CA GLU A 311 -15.11 11.39 1.03
C GLU A 311 -14.07 10.98 2.08
N ILE A 312 -13.46 9.80 1.93
CA ILE A 312 -12.44 9.32 2.87
C ILE A 312 -11.07 9.82 2.45
N TYR A 313 -10.55 10.78 3.23
CA TYR A 313 -9.21 11.32 3.05
C TYR A 313 -8.24 10.74 4.07
N LYS A 314 -7.00 10.52 3.63
CA LYS A 314 -5.95 9.90 4.45
C LYS A 314 -4.64 10.68 4.31
N PRO A 315 -3.88 10.89 5.41
CA PRO A 315 -2.63 11.64 5.37
C PRO A 315 -1.47 10.88 4.71
N PHE A 316 -0.65 11.62 3.97
CA PHE A 316 0.59 11.19 3.33
C PHE A 316 1.70 12.22 3.55
N THR A 317 2.95 11.82 3.33
CA THR A 317 4.11 12.69 3.51
C THR A 317 5.15 12.46 2.42
N LEU A 318 5.62 13.55 1.81
CA LEU A 318 6.83 13.57 1.02
C LEU A 318 7.95 14.13 1.89
N ASN A 319 9.03 13.37 2.03
CA ASN A 319 10.28 13.89 2.57
C ASN A 319 11.05 14.51 1.41
N VAL A 320 11.12 15.83 1.40
CA VAL A 320 11.76 16.59 0.33
C VAL A 320 13.21 16.85 0.70
N THR A 321 14.12 16.57 -0.22
CA THR A 321 15.52 17.00 -0.12
C THR A 321 15.88 17.95 -1.25
N GLU A 322 16.51 19.07 -0.93
CA GLU A 322 17.00 20.00 -1.93
C GLU A 322 18.34 19.51 -2.51
N THR A 323 18.52 19.65 -3.82
CA THR A 323 19.75 19.28 -4.54
C THR A 323 20.13 20.36 -5.56
N ASP A 324 21.39 20.32 -6.00
CA ASP A 324 21.95 21.23 -7.01
C ASP A 324 21.57 20.80 -8.45
N ASP A 325 20.96 19.63 -8.60
CA ASP A 325 20.47 19.13 -9.88
C ASP A 325 19.26 19.97 -10.35
N PRO A 326 19.36 20.70 -11.48
CA PRO A 326 18.26 21.50 -12.03
C PRO A 326 17.05 20.66 -12.45
N ASN A 327 17.21 19.34 -12.61
CA ASN A 327 16.17 18.42 -13.04
C ASN A 327 15.43 17.76 -11.88
N ALA A 328 15.90 17.92 -10.64
CA ALA A 328 15.27 17.31 -9.49
C ALA A 328 13.89 17.92 -9.21
N GLY A 329 12.91 17.06 -8.98
CA GLY A 329 11.56 17.42 -8.56
C GLY A 329 10.63 17.73 -9.72
N ILE A 330 11.16 18.03 -10.89
CA ILE A 330 10.38 18.15 -12.11
C ILE A 330 10.55 16.88 -12.92
N VAL A 331 9.64 16.62 -13.87
CA VAL A 331 9.99 15.72 -14.98
C VAL A 331 11.29 16.29 -15.56
N PRO A 332 12.41 15.55 -15.54
CA PRO A 332 13.67 16.06 -16.04
C PRO A 332 13.41 16.66 -17.43
N PRO A 333 13.80 17.92 -17.71
CA PRO A 333 14.01 18.28 -19.10
C PRO A 333 15.01 17.25 -19.62
N VAL A 334 14.58 16.38 -20.51
CA VAL A 334 15.42 15.26 -20.95
C VAL A 334 16.66 15.88 -21.58
N THR A 335 17.75 15.91 -20.80
CA THR A 335 19.07 16.29 -21.26
C THR A 335 19.71 14.98 -21.69
N PRO A 336 20.14 14.86 -22.95
CA PRO A 336 20.86 13.67 -23.39
C PRO A 336 22.05 13.46 -22.46
N PRO A 337 22.46 12.21 -22.14
CA PRO A 337 23.66 12.00 -21.37
C PRO A 337 24.81 12.77 -22.02
N SER A 338 25.30 13.78 -21.30
CA SER A 338 26.48 14.53 -21.64
C SER A 338 27.69 13.64 -21.37
N GLY A 339 28.00 12.79 -22.34
CA GLY A 339 29.30 12.14 -22.47
C GLY A 339 29.46 10.78 -21.81
N GLY A 340 29.96 9.83 -22.60
CA GLY A 340 31.02 8.93 -22.13
C GLY A 340 30.66 7.49 -21.74
N GLY A 341 29.51 6.96 -22.16
CA GLY A 341 29.24 5.52 -22.08
C GLY A 341 28.89 4.97 -23.46
N ASP A 342 29.77 4.18 -24.06
CA ASP A 342 29.60 3.64 -25.42
C ASP A 342 28.37 2.73 -25.59
N SER A 343 27.71 2.32 -24.50
CA SER A 343 26.64 1.33 -24.51
C SER A 343 25.55 1.56 -23.43
N ILE A 344 24.28 1.41 -23.80
CA ILE A 344 23.09 1.59 -22.94
C ILE A 344 22.47 0.22 -22.65
N ALA A 345 22.49 -0.23 -21.39
CA ALA A 345 21.96 -1.54 -21.02
C ALA A 345 20.45 -1.68 -21.31
N ILE A 346 20.04 -2.80 -21.89
CA ILE A 346 18.65 -3.13 -22.20
C ILE A 346 18.03 -3.86 -21.00
N ASN A 347 17.62 -3.08 -20.01
CA ASN A 347 17.07 -3.59 -18.74
C ASN A 347 15.87 -2.74 -18.28
N ALA A 348 15.20 -3.17 -17.22
CA ALA A 348 14.01 -2.50 -16.68
C ALA A 348 14.26 -1.08 -16.13
N SER A 349 15.52 -0.64 -15.96
CA SER A 349 15.83 0.72 -15.55
C SER A 349 15.84 1.70 -16.71
N ASN A 350 16.25 1.27 -17.90
CA ASN A 350 16.34 2.11 -19.11
C ASN A 350 15.16 1.91 -20.07
N PHE A 351 14.58 0.70 -20.05
CA PHE A 351 13.40 0.33 -20.83
C PHE A 351 12.45 -0.42 -19.88
N PRO A 352 11.65 0.29 -19.06
CA PRO A 352 10.83 -0.32 -18.00
C PRO A 352 9.79 -1.31 -18.54
N ASP A 353 9.15 -0.95 -19.65
CA ASP A 353 8.14 -1.77 -20.28
C ASP A 353 8.73 -3.08 -20.85
N PRO A 354 8.21 -4.27 -20.46
CA PRO A 354 8.77 -5.55 -20.88
C PRO A 354 8.62 -5.82 -22.37
N ASP A 355 7.52 -5.39 -23.00
CA ASP A 355 7.26 -5.62 -24.41
C ASP A 355 8.10 -4.68 -25.28
N PHE A 356 8.23 -3.42 -24.88
CA PHE A 356 9.13 -2.47 -25.53
C PHE A 356 10.60 -2.90 -25.39
N ARG A 357 11.01 -3.32 -24.19
CA ARG A 357 12.37 -3.84 -23.96
C ARG A 357 12.66 -5.08 -24.80
N THR A 358 11.70 -5.99 -24.91
CA THR A 358 11.81 -7.19 -25.75
C THR A 358 11.95 -6.82 -27.22
N TYR A 359 11.15 -5.87 -27.70
CA TYR A 359 11.25 -5.33 -29.05
C TYR A 359 12.63 -4.71 -29.32
N VAL A 360 13.09 -3.83 -28.43
CA VAL A 360 14.41 -3.18 -28.54
C VAL A 360 15.53 -4.20 -28.59
N LYS A 361 15.48 -5.23 -27.73
CA LYS A 361 16.45 -6.31 -27.75
C LYS A 361 16.40 -7.12 -29.05
N ALA A 362 15.21 -7.47 -29.54
CA ALA A 362 15.09 -8.27 -30.76
C ALA A 362 15.53 -7.50 -32.02
N GLU A 363 15.21 -6.22 -32.11
CA GLU A 363 15.41 -5.43 -33.32
C GLU A 363 16.76 -4.71 -33.37
N PHE A 364 17.28 -4.24 -32.23
CA PHE A 364 18.40 -3.28 -32.21
C PHE A 364 19.68 -3.78 -31.56
N ASP A 365 19.63 -4.82 -30.71
CA ASP A 365 20.82 -5.48 -30.13
C ASP A 365 21.39 -6.51 -31.10
N LYS A 366 22.22 -6.06 -32.04
CA LYS A 366 22.68 -6.91 -33.16
C LYS A 366 23.73 -7.92 -32.73
N ASP A 367 24.51 -7.60 -31.70
CA ASP A 367 25.54 -8.48 -31.16
C ASP A 367 25.05 -9.32 -29.97
N ASN A 368 23.80 -9.15 -29.55
CA ASN A 368 23.12 -9.87 -28.46
C ASN A 368 23.83 -9.73 -27.11
N ASN A 369 24.46 -8.60 -26.86
CA ASN A 369 25.19 -8.34 -25.63
C ASN A 369 24.29 -7.77 -24.50
N ASN A 370 22.98 -7.61 -24.75
CA ASN A 370 21.97 -6.99 -23.90
C ASN A 370 22.20 -5.49 -23.63
N SER A 371 22.82 -4.79 -24.57
CA SER A 371 23.16 -3.37 -24.44
C SER A 371 23.22 -2.72 -25.83
N LEU A 372 22.75 -1.48 -25.94
CA LEU A 372 22.75 -0.74 -27.19
C LEU A 372 23.96 0.17 -27.30
N SER A 373 24.86 -0.17 -28.21
CA SER A 373 25.97 0.70 -28.58
C SER A 373 25.48 2.02 -29.21
N GLU A 374 26.35 3.04 -29.22
CA GLU A 374 26.05 4.28 -29.93
C GLU A 374 25.79 4.05 -31.43
N SER A 375 26.52 3.12 -32.05
CA SER A 375 26.34 2.77 -33.46
C SER A 375 24.95 2.18 -33.70
N GLU A 376 24.52 1.22 -32.88
CA GLU A 376 23.18 0.61 -33.00
C GLU A 376 22.09 1.66 -32.86
N ARG A 377 22.11 2.49 -31.82
CA ARG A 377 21.11 3.53 -31.58
C ARG A 377 21.02 4.55 -32.71
N LYS A 378 22.16 4.97 -33.27
CA LYS A 378 22.20 5.95 -34.37
C LYS A 378 21.68 5.38 -35.69
N THR A 379 21.70 4.06 -35.88
CA THR A 379 21.14 3.43 -37.10
C THR A 379 19.62 3.30 -37.06
N VAL A 380 19.00 3.37 -35.89
CA VAL A 380 17.54 3.26 -35.75
C VAL A 380 16.87 4.53 -36.25
N THR A 381 16.14 4.39 -37.36
CA THR A 381 15.34 5.48 -37.96
C THR A 381 13.84 5.22 -37.92
N VAL A 382 13.42 3.99 -37.66
CA VAL A 382 12.01 3.58 -37.58
C VAL A 382 11.83 2.68 -36.38
N ILE A 383 10.81 2.96 -35.58
CA ILE A 383 10.33 2.09 -34.51
C ILE A 383 8.84 1.85 -34.76
N ASN A 384 8.47 0.58 -34.92
CA ASN A 384 7.08 0.17 -35.04
C ASN A 384 6.75 -0.83 -33.93
N VAL A 385 6.03 -0.32 -32.95
CA VAL A 385 5.59 -1.04 -31.75
C VAL A 385 4.08 -1.00 -31.61
N LYS A 386 3.39 -0.94 -32.76
CA LYS A 386 1.94 -1.01 -32.83
C LYS A 386 1.40 -2.33 -32.26
N ASP A 387 0.31 -2.25 -31.49
CA ASP A 387 -0.42 -3.42 -30.98
C ASP A 387 0.49 -4.39 -30.21
N LYS A 388 1.22 -3.83 -29.23
CA LYS A 388 2.17 -4.57 -28.38
C LYS A 388 1.85 -4.52 -26.89
N LEU A 389 0.68 -3.96 -26.53
CA LEU A 389 0.23 -3.77 -25.15
C LEU A 389 1.15 -2.89 -24.29
N ILE A 390 1.98 -2.04 -24.92
CA ILE A 390 2.96 -1.21 -24.23
C ILE A 390 2.27 -0.16 -23.37
N GLU A 391 2.70 -0.05 -22.11
CA GLU A 391 2.19 0.91 -21.12
C GLU A 391 3.10 2.15 -21.01
N THR A 392 4.40 2.01 -21.32
CA THR A 392 5.35 3.14 -21.37
C THR A 392 6.41 2.98 -22.47
N LEU A 393 6.73 4.10 -23.15
CA LEU A 393 7.84 4.19 -24.11
C LEU A 393 9.10 4.84 -23.53
N GLU A 394 9.25 4.82 -22.21
CA GLU A 394 10.51 5.22 -21.57
C GLU A 394 11.69 4.41 -22.14
N GLY A 395 12.73 5.12 -22.58
CA GLY A 395 13.84 4.59 -23.37
C GLY A 395 13.79 4.97 -24.86
N ILE A 396 12.67 5.49 -25.37
CA ILE A 396 12.55 5.97 -26.77
C ILE A 396 13.50 7.15 -27.07
N GLU A 397 13.86 7.92 -26.04
CA GLU A 397 14.79 9.03 -26.10
C GLU A 397 16.22 8.62 -26.51
N PHE A 398 16.57 7.34 -26.36
CA PHE A 398 17.89 6.83 -26.72
C PHE A 398 18.13 6.69 -28.23
N PHE A 399 17.10 6.94 -29.06
CA PHE A 399 17.14 6.85 -30.52
C PHE A 399 17.08 8.25 -31.17
N PRO A 400 18.20 9.00 -31.20
CA PRO A 400 18.21 10.41 -31.61
C PRO A 400 17.94 10.63 -33.11
N ASN A 401 18.15 9.58 -33.94
CA ASN A 401 17.93 9.62 -35.38
C ASN A 401 16.57 9.05 -35.80
N LEU A 402 15.69 8.76 -34.85
CA LEU A 402 14.35 8.23 -35.10
C LEU A 402 13.53 9.23 -35.95
N LYS A 403 13.08 8.77 -37.12
CA LYS A 403 12.27 9.55 -38.08
C LYS A 403 10.81 9.13 -38.08
N GLU A 404 10.53 7.87 -37.79
CA GLU A 404 9.16 7.34 -37.75
C GLU A 404 8.95 6.53 -36.47
N LEU A 405 7.91 6.89 -35.74
CA LEU A 405 7.43 6.16 -34.58
C LEU A 405 5.96 5.79 -34.80
N ASP A 406 5.67 4.50 -34.88
CA ASP A 406 4.32 3.96 -34.79
C ASP A 406 4.18 3.23 -33.45
N CYS A 407 3.48 3.86 -32.52
CA CYS A 407 3.12 3.32 -31.22
C CYS A 407 1.59 3.25 -31.04
N SER A 408 0.86 3.13 -32.15
CA SER A 408 -0.60 3.05 -32.14
C SER A 408 -1.12 1.75 -31.51
N ILE A 409 -2.35 1.76 -31.00
CA ILE A 409 -3.01 0.58 -30.40
C ILE A 409 -2.17 0.04 -29.23
N ASN A 410 -2.00 0.87 -28.20
CA ASN A 410 -1.29 0.51 -26.97
C ASN A 410 -2.02 1.12 -25.75
N GLN A 411 -1.37 1.09 -24.58
CA GLN A 411 -1.94 1.56 -23.30
C GLN A 411 -1.20 2.79 -22.77
N LEU A 412 -0.60 3.60 -23.66
CA LEU A 412 0.20 4.75 -23.26
C LEU A 412 -0.69 5.85 -22.66
N SER A 413 -0.48 6.15 -21.37
CA SER A 413 -1.07 7.32 -20.70
C SER A 413 -0.22 8.59 -20.89
N ARG A 414 1.07 8.41 -21.20
CA ARG A 414 2.01 9.49 -21.49
C ARG A 414 2.93 9.13 -22.66
N LEU A 415 3.39 10.16 -23.37
CA LEU A 415 4.38 10.02 -24.44
C LEU A 415 5.31 11.24 -24.47
N ASP A 416 6.61 11.01 -24.23
CA ASP A 416 7.65 12.02 -24.40
C ASP A 416 8.52 11.67 -25.61
N VAL A 417 8.42 12.51 -26.65
CA VAL A 417 9.23 12.44 -27.87
C VAL A 417 10.18 13.63 -28.01
N SER A 418 10.43 14.36 -26.92
CA SER A 418 11.18 15.61 -26.94
C SER A 418 12.62 15.45 -27.43
N GLN A 419 13.23 14.29 -27.22
CA GLN A 419 14.58 13.95 -27.68
C GLN A 419 14.63 13.42 -29.11
N ASN A 420 13.51 12.91 -29.63
CA ASN A 420 13.41 12.43 -31.01
C ASN A 420 13.21 13.63 -31.96
N THR A 421 14.12 14.60 -31.92
CA THR A 421 14.04 15.85 -32.70
C THR A 421 14.13 15.62 -34.22
N ALA A 422 14.57 14.42 -34.63
CA ALA A 422 14.59 13.98 -36.02
C ALA A 422 13.22 13.47 -36.53
N LEU A 423 12.22 13.31 -35.66
CA LEU A 423 10.95 12.67 -35.98
C LEU A 423 10.20 13.43 -37.09
N GLU A 424 9.83 12.71 -38.14
CA GLU A 424 9.08 13.19 -39.30
C GLU A 424 7.65 12.64 -39.33
N LYS A 425 7.43 11.45 -38.74
CA LYS A 425 6.12 10.81 -38.60
C LYS A 425 5.92 10.25 -37.20
N LEU A 426 4.76 10.55 -36.61
CA LEU A 426 4.31 10.01 -35.32
C LEU A 426 2.88 9.48 -35.48
N ASP A 427 2.70 8.19 -35.21
CA ASP A 427 1.38 7.60 -34.99
C ASP A 427 1.30 7.11 -33.54
N CYS A 428 0.53 7.84 -32.73
CA CYS A 428 0.22 7.52 -31.35
C CYS A 428 -1.30 7.34 -31.15
N SER A 429 -2.01 6.97 -32.22
CA SER A 429 -3.46 6.76 -32.17
C SER A 429 -3.88 5.57 -31.30
N THR A 430 -5.11 5.59 -30.77
CA THR A 430 -5.67 4.51 -29.94
C THR A 430 -4.77 4.20 -28.73
N ASN A 431 -4.69 5.18 -27.83
CA ASN A 431 -3.96 5.15 -26.56
C ASN A 431 -4.77 5.94 -25.50
N GLN A 432 -4.19 6.25 -24.34
CA GLN A 432 -4.82 6.97 -23.22
C GLN A 432 -4.14 8.34 -22.97
N LEU A 433 -3.61 8.98 -24.03
CA LEU A 433 -2.85 10.22 -23.88
C LEU A 433 -3.78 11.39 -23.54
N ALA A 434 -3.66 11.91 -22.33
CA ALA A 434 -4.37 13.12 -21.90
C ALA A 434 -3.68 14.43 -22.36
N SER A 435 -2.40 14.36 -22.71
CA SER A 435 -1.65 15.48 -23.29
C SER A 435 -0.54 15.00 -24.22
N LEU A 436 -0.13 15.85 -25.16
CA LEU A 436 0.96 15.56 -26.09
C LEU A 436 1.77 16.84 -26.39
N ASN A 437 3.05 16.86 -26.00
CA ASN A 437 3.95 17.99 -26.22
C ASN A 437 4.85 17.74 -27.43
N LEU A 438 4.74 18.60 -28.45
CA LEU A 438 5.49 18.49 -29.71
C LEU A 438 6.43 19.67 -29.97
N SER A 439 6.69 20.50 -28.95
CA SER A 439 7.49 21.73 -29.07
C SER A 439 8.92 21.50 -29.57
N LYS A 440 9.47 20.28 -29.41
CA LYS A 440 10.83 19.94 -29.85
C LYS A 440 10.88 19.21 -31.19
N ASN A 441 9.74 18.82 -31.75
CA ASN A 441 9.67 17.99 -32.96
C ASN A 441 9.44 18.85 -34.21
N ALA A 442 10.34 19.80 -34.44
CA ALA A 442 10.22 20.78 -35.53
C ALA A 442 10.16 20.15 -36.94
N LYS A 443 10.65 18.92 -37.10
CA LYS A 443 10.64 18.17 -38.38
C LYS A 443 9.39 17.32 -38.60
N LEU A 444 8.50 17.21 -37.61
CA LEU A 444 7.32 16.34 -37.66
C LEU A 444 6.35 16.82 -38.75
N LYS A 445 6.06 15.99 -39.75
CA LYS A 445 5.19 16.28 -40.91
C LYS A 445 3.86 15.55 -40.83
N TYR A 446 3.87 14.32 -40.33
CA TYR A 446 2.71 13.44 -40.25
C TYR A 446 2.42 13.13 -38.78
N LEU A 447 1.25 13.52 -38.30
CA LEU A 447 0.81 13.27 -36.93
C LEU A 447 -0.56 12.59 -36.93
N TYR A 448 -0.62 11.41 -36.34
CA TYR A 448 -1.85 10.67 -36.08
C TYR A 448 -1.96 10.46 -34.56
N CYS A 449 -2.90 11.15 -33.93
CA CYS A 449 -3.16 11.11 -32.49
C CYS A 449 -4.66 10.99 -32.19
N SER A 450 -5.39 10.32 -33.08
CA SER A 450 -6.82 10.03 -32.90
C SER A 450 -7.07 9.01 -31.80
N GLN A 451 -8.29 8.95 -31.26
CA GLN A 451 -8.67 7.98 -30.22
C GLN A 451 -7.74 8.01 -29.00
N ASN A 452 -7.64 9.18 -28.38
CA ASN A 452 -6.92 9.43 -27.14
C ASN A 452 -7.79 10.31 -26.22
N GLU A 453 -7.23 10.80 -25.12
CA GLU A 453 -7.92 11.65 -24.14
C GLU A 453 -7.45 13.12 -24.20
N LEU A 454 -6.88 13.54 -25.34
CA LEU A 454 -6.37 14.90 -25.50
C LEU A 454 -7.53 15.90 -25.40
N THR A 455 -7.29 17.01 -24.73
CA THR A 455 -8.23 18.16 -24.68
C THR A 455 -7.70 19.35 -25.47
N SER A 456 -6.42 19.32 -25.80
CA SER A 456 -5.75 20.36 -26.55
C SER A 456 -4.56 19.76 -27.29
N LEU A 457 -4.17 20.44 -28.37
CA LEU A 457 -3.01 20.07 -29.15
C LEU A 457 -2.39 21.34 -29.73
N ASP A 458 -1.07 21.48 -29.63
CA ASP A 458 -0.34 22.58 -30.26
C ASP A 458 0.71 22.02 -31.23
N VAL A 459 0.49 22.25 -32.53
CA VAL A 459 1.40 21.87 -33.61
C VAL A 459 2.13 23.07 -34.22
N SER A 460 2.04 24.25 -33.59
CA SER A 460 2.61 25.50 -34.13
C SER A 460 4.12 25.45 -34.35
N GLN A 461 4.83 24.68 -33.52
CA GLN A 461 6.29 24.52 -33.58
C GLN A 461 6.75 23.31 -34.41
N THR A 462 5.83 22.59 -35.07
CA THR A 462 6.13 21.40 -35.88
C THR A 462 6.11 21.73 -37.38
N ALA A 463 6.52 20.81 -38.26
CA ALA A 463 6.35 20.93 -39.71
C ALA A 463 5.07 20.24 -40.22
N VAL A 464 4.07 19.98 -39.35
CA VAL A 464 2.95 19.11 -39.67
C VAL A 464 2.24 19.60 -40.92
N THR A 465 2.06 18.71 -41.89
CA THR A 465 1.27 18.89 -43.12
C THR A 465 -0.01 18.08 -43.05
N THR A 466 0.07 16.89 -42.44
CA THR A 466 -1.03 15.94 -42.27
C THR A 466 -1.26 15.71 -40.78
N LEU A 467 -2.49 16.00 -40.34
CA LEU A 467 -2.92 15.85 -38.95
C LEU A 467 -4.20 15.00 -38.92
N ASN A 468 -4.23 13.99 -38.06
CA ASN A 468 -5.46 13.35 -37.63
C ASN A 468 -5.51 13.32 -36.10
N ALA A 469 -6.33 14.18 -35.52
CA ALA A 469 -6.60 14.22 -34.07
C ALA A 469 -8.08 13.89 -33.77
N SER A 470 -8.77 13.17 -34.65
CA SER A 470 -10.19 12.87 -34.49
C SER A 470 -10.45 11.96 -33.29
N ASP A 471 -11.66 12.02 -32.74
CA ASP A 471 -12.12 11.08 -31.71
C ASP A 471 -11.30 11.12 -30.41
N ASN A 472 -10.81 12.31 -30.05
CA ASN A 472 -10.26 12.55 -28.72
C ASN A 472 -11.37 12.83 -27.72
N LYS A 473 -11.50 11.98 -26.70
CA LYS A 473 -12.59 11.95 -25.73
C LYS A 473 -12.03 11.80 -24.33
N ILE A 474 -12.43 12.70 -23.42
CA ILE A 474 -12.13 12.59 -22.00
C ILE A 474 -13.43 12.65 -21.20
N ASP A 475 -13.51 11.91 -20.11
CA ASP A 475 -14.65 11.95 -19.21
C ASP A 475 -14.53 13.11 -18.23
N ILE A 476 -15.63 13.83 -18.00
CA ILE A 476 -15.73 14.88 -16.98
C ILE A 476 -16.94 14.63 -16.09
N ASP A 477 -16.77 14.89 -14.80
CA ASP A 477 -17.86 14.82 -13.83
C ASP A 477 -18.47 16.20 -13.61
N VAL A 478 -19.80 16.26 -13.60
CA VAL A 478 -20.57 17.49 -13.51
C VAL A 478 -21.73 17.29 -12.55
N GLU A 479 -21.86 18.14 -11.53
CA GLU A 479 -22.95 18.04 -10.54
C GLU A 479 -24.34 18.27 -11.17
N GLU A 480 -25.39 17.65 -10.60
CA GLU A 480 -26.79 17.84 -11.03
C GLU A 480 -27.22 19.32 -11.01
N THR A 481 -26.74 20.06 -10.01
CA THR A 481 -26.91 21.50 -9.80
C THR A 481 -25.58 22.05 -9.27
N PRO A 482 -24.83 22.87 -10.04
CA PRO A 482 -25.29 23.77 -11.10
C PRO A 482 -25.04 23.31 -12.57
N ARG A 483 -24.66 22.05 -12.81
CA ARG A 483 -24.14 21.55 -14.10
C ARG A 483 -22.97 22.35 -14.68
N THR A 484 -22.02 22.73 -13.83
CA THR A 484 -20.81 23.44 -14.27
C THR A 484 -19.56 22.60 -14.12
N PHE A 485 -18.58 22.85 -14.99
CA PHE A 485 -17.26 22.25 -14.97
C PHE A 485 -16.19 23.35 -15.10
N ASP A 486 -15.11 23.26 -14.33
CA ASP A 486 -13.97 24.18 -14.44
C ASP A 486 -13.00 23.70 -15.51
N LEU A 487 -13.00 24.36 -16.66
CA LEU A 487 -12.14 24.03 -17.81
C LEU A 487 -10.64 24.16 -17.50
N SER A 488 -10.25 24.88 -16.44
CA SER A 488 -8.84 24.96 -16.05
C SER A 488 -8.29 23.68 -15.43
N THR A 489 -9.17 22.73 -15.10
CA THR A 489 -8.80 21.38 -14.65
C THR A 489 -8.48 20.42 -15.79
N LEU A 490 -8.75 20.80 -17.05
CA LEU A 490 -8.44 19.96 -18.20
C LEU A 490 -6.91 19.82 -18.41
N PRO A 491 -6.43 18.65 -18.83
CA PRO A 491 -5.01 18.38 -19.06
C PRO A 491 -4.43 19.19 -20.24
N GLY A 492 -3.10 19.13 -20.43
CA GLY A 492 -2.44 19.64 -21.63
C GLY A 492 -2.27 21.16 -21.73
N LYS A 493 -2.43 21.90 -20.61
CA LYS A 493 -2.43 23.37 -20.57
C LYS A 493 -3.55 23.97 -21.43
N PHE A 494 -4.77 23.44 -21.24
CA PHE A 494 -5.96 23.86 -21.97
C PHE A 494 -6.19 25.37 -21.90
N ASP A 495 -5.97 26.06 -23.02
CA ASP A 495 -6.29 27.47 -23.18
C ASP A 495 -7.69 27.65 -23.77
N VAL A 496 -8.64 28.08 -22.93
CA VAL A 496 -10.04 28.32 -23.33
C VAL A 496 -10.18 29.34 -24.47
N THR A 497 -9.23 30.26 -24.63
CA THR A 497 -9.29 31.29 -25.68
C THR A 497 -9.04 30.72 -27.08
N LYS A 498 -8.45 29.52 -27.15
CA LYS A 498 -8.26 28.76 -28.40
C LYS A 498 -9.45 27.85 -28.71
N ALA A 499 -10.40 27.69 -27.79
CA ALA A 499 -11.57 26.83 -27.95
C ALA A 499 -12.79 27.64 -28.43
N THR A 500 -13.41 27.18 -29.52
CA THR A 500 -14.56 27.81 -30.18
C THR A 500 -15.59 26.75 -30.56
N ASN A 501 -16.75 27.16 -31.10
CA ASN A 501 -17.80 26.25 -31.57
C ASN A 501 -18.26 25.23 -30.52
N TRP A 502 -18.40 25.67 -29.27
CA TRP A 502 -18.91 24.84 -28.19
C TRP A 502 -20.33 24.36 -28.51
N SER A 503 -20.56 23.06 -28.35
CA SER A 503 -21.86 22.41 -28.49
C SER A 503 -22.11 21.51 -27.27
N GLY A 504 -23.34 21.52 -26.75
CA GLY A 504 -23.69 20.82 -25.51
C GLY A 504 -23.50 21.64 -24.22
N GLY A 505 -22.98 22.86 -24.31
CA GLY A 505 -22.85 23.77 -23.18
C GLY A 505 -22.42 25.18 -23.59
N THR A 506 -22.43 26.10 -22.63
CA THR A 506 -21.98 27.49 -22.79
C THR A 506 -20.79 27.77 -21.89
N VAL A 507 -19.79 28.49 -22.40
CA VAL A 507 -18.59 28.83 -21.64
C VAL A 507 -18.61 30.31 -21.24
N SER A 508 -18.31 30.58 -19.97
CA SER A 508 -18.11 31.92 -19.43
C SER A 508 -16.82 31.93 -18.60
N GLY A 509 -15.82 32.70 -19.04
CA GLY A 509 -14.49 32.66 -18.44
C GLY A 509 -13.87 31.27 -18.54
N LYS A 510 -13.59 30.65 -17.39
CA LYS A 510 -13.06 29.26 -17.29
C LYS A 510 -14.15 28.23 -17.00
N THR A 511 -15.40 28.65 -16.86
CA THR A 511 -16.49 27.77 -16.45
C THR A 511 -17.28 27.34 -17.68
N LEU A 512 -17.38 26.03 -17.89
CA LEU A 512 -18.32 25.41 -18.80
C LEU A 512 -19.61 25.12 -18.04
N LYS A 513 -20.74 25.67 -18.51
CA LYS A 513 -22.08 25.27 -18.08
C LYS A 513 -22.67 24.30 -19.09
N VAL A 514 -22.88 23.05 -18.68
CA VAL A 514 -23.41 21.99 -19.54
C VAL A 514 -24.93 22.10 -19.64
N ASN A 515 -25.47 21.92 -20.85
CA ASN A 515 -26.90 21.95 -21.08
C ASN A 515 -27.58 20.73 -20.46
N GLU A 516 -28.83 20.89 -20.04
CA GLU A 516 -29.62 19.80 -19.49
C GLU A 516 -29.77 18.65 -20.50
N GLY A 517 -29.69 17.40 -20.02
CA GLY A 517 -29.77 16.20 -20.86
C GLY A 517 -28.57 15.96 -21.80
N THR A 518 -27.53 16.78 -21.72
CA THR A 518 -26.33 16.61 -22.56
C THR A 518 -25.37 15.60 -21.95
N ASN A 519 -24.99 14.59 -22.73
CA ASN A 519 -24.01 13.56 -22.35
C ASN A 519 -22.63 13.78 -22.99
N GLN A 520 -22.52 14.71 -23.94
CA GLN A 520 -21.25 15.07 -24.59
C GLN A 520 -21.21 16.56 -24.90
N VAL A 521 -20.11 17.20 -24.52
CA VAL A 521 -19.77 18.56 -24.95
C VAL A 521 -18.67 18.46 -25.98
N THR A 522 -18.80 19.18 -27.08
CA THR A 522 -17.75 19.24 -28.11
C THR A 522 -17.31 20.69 -28.33
N TYR A 523 -16.06 20.88 -28.70
CA TYR A 523 -15.52 22.18 -29.08
C TYR A 523 -14.43 22.00 -30.14
N THR A 524 -14.26 23.04 -30.94
CA THR A 524 -13.16 23.16 -31.89
C THR A 524 -12.00 23.90 -31.25
N TYR A 525 -10.82 23.30 -31.21
CA TYR A 525 -9.62 23.87 -30.61
C TYR A 525 -8.64 24.30 -31.69
N ALA A 526 -8.10 25.51 -31.59
CA ALA A 526 -7.08 26.01 -32.51
C ALA A 526 -5.72 25.38 -32.22
N CYS A 527 -5.29 24.46 -33.09
CA CYS A 527 -4.04 23.69 -32.91
C CYS A 527 -2.79 24.41 -33.45
N GLY A 528 -2.95 25.62 -34.00
CA GLY A 528 -1.88 26.40 -34.60
C GLY A 528 -1.75 26.18 -36.11
N LYS A 529 -1.03 27.09 -36.79
CA LYS A 529 -0.86 27.11 -38.26
C LYS A 529 -2.18 27.11 -39.05
N GLY A 530 -3.22 27.75 -38.52
CA GLY A 530 -4.54 27.81 -39.15
C GLY A 530 -5.30 26.48 -39.13
N ARG A 531 -4.84 25.50 -38.34
CA ARG A 531 -5.55 24.22 -38.11
C ARG A 531 -6.38 24.28 -36.85
N SER A 532 -7.50 23.58 -36.88
CA SER A 532 -8.33 23.36 -35.72
C SER A 532 -8.91 21.96 -35.75
N GLU A 533 -9.04 21.34 -34.59
CA GLU A 533 -9.54 19.98 -34.42
C GLU A 533 -10.66 19.96 -33.38
N THR A 534 -11.56 18.97 -33.48
CA THR A 534 -12.68 18.84 -32.54
C THR A 534 -12.35 17.84 -31.44
N PHE A 535 -12.54 18.27 -30.20
CA PHE A 535 -12.37 17.48 -28.99
C PHE A 535 -13.69 17.29 -28.28
N THR A 536 -13.82 16.20 -27.53
CA THR A 536 -15.06 15.80 -26.87
C THR A 536 -14.85 15.61 -25.37
N LEU A 537 -15.73 16.19 -24.56
CA LEU A 537 -15.86 15.92 -23.14
C LEU A 537 -17.11 15.05 -22.96
N ASN A 538 -16.97 13.82 -22.52
CA ASN A 538 -18.10 12.99 -22.13
C ASN A 538 -18.55 13.43 -20.75
N VAL A 539 -19.82 13.81 -20.62
CA VAL A 539 -20.38 14.34 -19.39
C VAL A 539 -20.97 13.21 -18.58
N LYS A 540 -20.45 13.00 -17.37
CA LYS A 540 -21.04 12.17 -16.33
C LYS A 540 -21.69 13.08 -15.30
N VAL A 541 -23.01 12.95 -15.15
CA VAL A 541 -23.75 13.72 -14.13
C VAL A 541 -23.63 13.00 -12.80
N VAL A 542 -23.16 13.71 -11.77
CA VAL A 542 -22.95 13.20 -10.41
C VAL A 542 -23.81 13.96 -9.39
N PRO A 543 -24.20 13.37 -8.26
CA PRO A 543 -25.01 14.05 -7.25
C PRO A 543 -24.36 15.33 -6.70
N ASP A 544 -25.17 16.31 -6.30
CA ASP A 544 -24.68 17.58 -5.75
C ASP A 544 -23.80 17.40 -4.51
N GLY A 545 -22.68 18.15 -4.44
CA GLY A 545 -21.70 18.08 -3.36
C GLY A 545 -20.61 17.02 -3.55
N THR A 546 -20.51 16.42 -4.74
CA THR A 546 -19.48 15.43 -5.09
C THR A 546 -18.29 16.04 -5.84
N VAL A 547 -18.43 17.28 -6.35
CA VAL A 547 -17.40 18.04 -7.05
C VAL A 547 -17.03 19.28 -6.22
N THR A 548 -15.77 19.40 -5.80
CA THR A 548 -15.34 20.53 -4.93
C THR A 548 -15.30 21.86 -5.69
N PRO A 549 -15.91 22.95 -5.19
CA PRO A 549 -15.86 24.26 -5.84
C PRO A 549 -14.50 24.96 -5.66
N PRO A 550 -14.06 25.83 -6.61
CA PRO A 550 -12.82 26.60 -6.50
C PRO A 550 -12.92 27.72 -5.46
N SER A 551 -11.83 27.98 -4.73
CA SER A 551 -11.74 29.02 -3.70
C SER A 551 -11.44 30.43 -4.27
N GLY A 552 -12.26 31.43 -3.90
CA GLY A 552 -11.96 32.89 -3.92
C GLY A 552 -13.06 33.76 -4.55
N GLY A 553 -13.47 34.95 -4.06
CA GLY A 553 -13.10 35.80 -2.91
C GLY A 553 -13.96 37.09 -2.87
N ASP A 554 -14.02 37.75 -1.69
CA ASP A 554 -14.25 39.20 -1.35
C ASP A 554 -15.40 40.02 -1.98
N THR A 555 -16.28 40.81 -1.31
CA THR A 555 -16.28 41.76 -0.15
C THR A 555 -17.72 42.38 0.01
N PRO A 556 -18.06 43.45 0.80
CA PRO A 556 -17.74 43.88 2.19
C PRO A 556 -18.95 44.45 3.03
N GLY A 557 -18.77 44.56 4.37
CA GLY A 557 -19.37 45.57 5.28
C GLY A 557 -20.76 45.25 5.87
N GLY A 558 -21.11 45.48 7.15
CA GLY A 558 -20.47 46.11 8.31
C GLY A 558 -21.57 46.58 9.28
N THR A 559 -21.40 46.39 10.60
CA THR A 559 -21.71 47.30 11.74
C THR A 559 -21.76 46.56 13.09
N THR A 560 -21.03 47.14 14.06
CA THR A 560 -20.87 46.84 15.49
C THR A 560 -21.93 47.60 16.35
N PRO A 561 -21.92 47.67 17.71
CA PRO A 561 -21.09 47.02 18.77
C PRO A 561 -21.87 46.50 20.02
N GLY A 562 -21.19 45.76 20.92
CA GLY A 562 -21.67 45.58 22.31
C GLY A 562 -20.85 44.65 23.23
N GLY A 563 -19.84 45.19 23.91
CA GLY A 563 -19.50 44.96 25.33
C GLY A 563 -18.93 43.62 25.84
N SER A 564 -17.63 43.64 26.21
CA SER A 564 -17.02 43.18 27.49
C SER A 564 -17.40 41.78 28.07
N THR A 565 -16.54 40.83 28.45
CA THR A 565 -15.21 40.84 29.10
C THR A 565 -14.74 39.39 29.24
N GLY A 566 -13.42 39.15 29.31
CA GLY A 566 -12.86 38.00 30.05
C GLY A 566 -12.48 36.79 29.20
N GLY A 567 -11.17 36.48 29.16
CA GLY A 567 -10.62 35.32 28.47
C GLY A 567 -10.72 34.00 29.22
N GLY A 568 -10.22 32.94 28.60
CA GLY A 568 -9.94 31.66 29.25
C GLY A 568 -10.46 30.44 28.46
N ASP A 569 -9.53 29.53 28.18
CA ASP A 569 -9.69 28.23 27.54
C ASP A 569 -10.88 27.37 28.04
N GLY A 570 -11.43 26.55 27.15
CA GLY A 570 -12.09 25.30 27.56
C GLY A 570 -13.22 24.78 26.66
N GLY A 571 -13.00 23.60 26.07
CA GLY A 571 -13.96 22.49 26.15
C GLY A 571 -15.23 22.56 25.31
N GLY A 572 -15.16 22.03 24.07
CA GLY A 572 -16.34 21.57 23.33
C GLY A 572 -16.46 20.05 23.44
N ALA A 573 -17.33 19.59 24.34
CA ALA A 573 -17.75 18.21 24.47
C ALA A 573 -18.52 17.75 23.23
N VAL A 574 -18.21 16.55 22.70
CA VAL A 574 -19.12 15.84 21.80
C VAL A 574 -19.77 14.71 22.59
N VAL A 575 -21.09 14.75 22.51
CA VAL A 575 -22.09 13.92 23.19
C VAL A 575 -21.89 12.44 22.86
N ILE A 576 -21.78 11.62 23.90
CA ILE A 576 -21.94 10.16 23.81
C ILE A 576 -23.44 9.89 23.73
N VAL A 577 -23.92 9.44 22.57
CA VAL A 577 -25.14 8.62 22.51
C VAL A 577 -24.70 7.18 22.34
N ALA A 578 -24.83 6.42 23.44
CA ALA A 578 -24.70 4.98 23.43
C ALA A 578 -26.00 4.36 22.88
N ALA A 579 -25.87 3.47 21.89
CA ALA A 579 -26.86 2.45 21.58
C ALA A 579 -26.14 1.15 21.18
N VAL A 580 -25.85 0.38 22.23
CA VAL A 580 -25.83 -1.09 22.37
C VAL A 580 -26.08 -1.90 21.07
N GLY A 581 -25.07 -2.67 20.64
CA GLY A 581 -25.28 -3.78 19.71
C GLY A 581 -24.07 -4.26 18.91
N ALA A 582 -23.02 -4.80 19.57
CA ALA A 582 -22.14 -5.84 19.01
C ALA A 582 -21.06 -6.20 20.04
N VAL A 583 -21.25 -7.33 20.73
CA VAL A 583 -20.25 -7.95 21.60
C VAL A 583 -19.36 -8.84 20.72
N ALA A 584 -18.03 -8.74 20.93
CA ALA A 584 -16.95 -9.64 20.48
C ALA A 584 -15.97 -9.21 19.36
N ALA A 585 -15.71 -7.91 19.14
CA ALA A 585 -14.57 -7.46 18.31
C ALA A 585 -13.56 -6.53 19.03
N GLY A 586 -13.72 -6.30 20.33
CA GLY A 586 -13.09 -5.19 21.04
C GLY A 586 -11.81 -5.44 21.84
N VAL A 587 -11.19 -6.64 21.84
CA VAL A 587 -10.10 -6.93 22.79
C VAL A 587 -8.68 -6.92 22.19
N VAL A 588 -8.49 -6.95 20.86
CA VAL A 588 -7.13 -7.12 20.31
C VAL A 588 -6.37 -5.79 20.12
N GLY A 589 -7.05 -4.68 19.82
CA GLY A 589 -6.38 -3.40 19.54
C GLY A 589 -5.67 -2.76 20.75
N TYR A 590 -6.23 -2.89 21.96
CA TYR A 590 -5.67 -2.24 23.16
C TYR A 590 -4.58 -3.09 23.86
N GLY A 591 -4.63 -4.42 23.69
CA GLY A 591 -3.64 -5.35 24.24
C GLY A 591 -2.31 -5.36 23.47
N VAL A 592 -2.38 -5.32 22.14
CA VAL A 592 -1.20 -5.40 21.25
C VAL A 592 -0.29 -4.17 21.40
N TYR A 593 -0.85 -2.97 21.56
CA TYR A 593 -0.06 -1.73 21.69
C TYR A 593 0.64 -1.58 23.06
N ASN A 594 0.02 -2.07 24.15
CA ASN A 594 0.63 -2.06 25.48
C ASN A 594 1.65 -3.20 25.66
N TYR A 595 1.49 -4.34 25.00
CA TYR A 595 2.41 -5.48 25.07
C TYR A 595 3.76 -5.20 24.39
N VAL A 596 3.74 -4.61 23.18
CA VAL A 596 4.96 -4.21 22.45
C VAL A 596 5.74 -3.11 23.20
N SER A 597 5.02 -2.18 23.83
CA SER A 597 5.62 -1.13 24.66
C SER A 597 6.22 -1.69 25.96
N GLY A 598 5.59 -2.72 26.56
CA GLY A 598 6.10 -3.43 27.73
C GLY A 598 7.40 -4.20 27.47
N ARG A 599 7.52 -4.90 26.33
CA ARG A 599 8.74 -5.62 25.94
C ARG A 599 9.92 -4.67 25.65
N LYS A 600 9.67 -3.53 24.99
CA LYS A 600 10.68 -2.49 24.76
C LYS A 600 11.14 -1.83 26.06
N LEU A 601 10.25 -1.65 27.03
CA LEU A 601 10.60 -1.14 28.35
C LEU A 601 11.45 -2.15 29.12
N GLN A 602 11.08 -3.43 29.14
CA GLN A 602 11.83 -4.49 29.82
C GLN A 602 13.27 -4.64 29.30
N ALA A 603 13.48 -4.40 28.00
CA ALA A 603 14.81 -4.43 27.37
C ALA A 603 15.66 -3.18 27.65
N LEU A 604 15.07 -2.10 28.18
CA LEU A 604 15.76 -0.83 28.50
C LEU A 604 16.03 -0.66 29.99
N LEU A 605 15.34 -1.42 30.85
CA LEU A 605 15.57 -1.39 32.28
C LEU A 605 16.84 -2.18 32.65
N PRO A 606 17.58 -1.77 33.70
CA PRO A 606 18.70 -2.54 34.21
C PRO A 606 18.27 -3.98 34.55
N GLU A 607 19.20 -4.92 34.37
CA GLU A 607 18.94 -6.35 34.53
C GLU A 607 18.38 -6.65 35.93
N GLY A 608 17.20 -7.28 35.99
CA GLY A 608 16.49 -7.61 37.23
C GLY A 608 15.44 -6.59 37.71
N VAL A 609 15.28 -5.45 37.04
CA VAL A 609 14.24 -4.45 37.38
C VAL A 609 12.92 -4.77 36.67
N ALA A 610 11.85 -4.97 37.44
CA ALA A 610 10.51 -5.21 36.91
C ALA A 610 9.89 -3.91 36.35
N ALA A 611 9.10 -4.03 35.28
CA ALA A 611 8.35 -2.91 34.73
C ALA A 611 7.33 -2.38 35.76
N PRO A 612 7.24 -1.05 35.97
CA PRO A 612 6.34 -0.48 36.97
C PRO A 612 4.88 -0.62 36.51
N GLU A 613 4.03 -1.11 37.42
CA GLU A 613 2.61 -1.41 37.17
C GLU A 613 1.70 -0.21 37.44
N ASN A 614 2.19 0.76 38.24
CA ASN A 614 1.42 1.93 38.64
C ASN A 614 2.28 3.21 38.69
N ARG A 615 1.60 4.34 38.90
CA ARG A 615 2.21 5.67 38.90
C ARG A 615 3.23 5.87 40.02
N ALA A 616 3.03 5.27 41.20
CA ALA A 616 3.99 5.33 42.29
C ALA A 616 5.30 4.63 41.93
N GLN A 617 5.22 3.40 41.44
CA GLN A 617 6.39 2.63 40.99
C GLN A 617 7.12 3.33 39.83
N THR A 618 6.38 3.97 38.92
CA THR A 618 6.97 4.74 37.82
C THR A 618 7.72 5.97 38.31
N ALA A 619 7.12 6.75 39.22
CA ALA A 619 7.79 7.92 39.79
C ALA A 619 9.06 7.55 40.55
N LEU A 620 9.00 6.50 41.37
CA LEU A 620 10.16 5.98 42.09
C LEU A 620 11.24 5.47 41.13
N LEU A 621 10.87 4.76 40.07
CA LEU A 621 11.82 4.29 39.06
C LEU A 621 12.56 5.46 38.39
N LEU A 622 11.83 6.47 37.91
CA LEU A 622 12.42 7.63 37.25
C LEU A 622 13.31 8.44 38.21
N TRP A 623 12.83 8.64 39.44
CA TRP A 623 13.56 9.38 40.47
C TRP A 623 14.83 8.65 40.95
N ASN A 624 14.77 7.32 41.12
CA ASN A 624 15.94 6.50 41.42
C ASN A 624 16.94 6.52 40.26
N THR A 625 16.45 6.44 39.02
CA THR A 625 17.30 6.51 37.82
C THR A 625 18.01 7.86 37.70
N ALA A 626 17.37 8.94 38.18
CA ALA A 626 17.94 10.29 38.23
C ALA A 626 18.89 10.52 39.42
N GLY A 627 19.10 9.53 40.31
CA GLY A 627 19.94 9.66 41.49
C GLY A 627 19.27 10.31 42.72
N ARG A 628 17.94 10.26 42.81
CA ARG A 628 17.12 10.82 43.90
C ARG A 628 17.36 12.32 44.23
N PRO A 629 17.30 13.22 43.23
CA PRO A 629 17.41 14.66 43.48
C PRO A 629 16.25 15.18 44.35
N GLU A 630 16.49 16.12 45.27
CA GLU A 630 15.41 16.75 46.04
C GLU A 630 14.54 17.63 45.13
N PRO A 631 13.19 17.54 45.22
CA PRO A 631 12.28 18.43 44.49
C PRO A 631 12.46 19.89 44.91
N ALA A 632 12.17 20.81 43.98
CA ALA A 632 12.29 22.24 44.22
C ALA A 632 11.19 22.74 45.18
N ASP A 633 9.98 22.17 45.09
CA ASP A 633 8.88 22.46 46.00
C ASP A 633 8.62 21.31 46.97
N ALA A 634 8.05 21.63 48.14
CA ALA A 634 7.59 20.61 49.07
C ALA A 634 6.50 19.72 48.43
N PRO A 635 6.48 18.40 48.68
CA PRO A 635 5.52 17.50 48.07
C PRO A 635 4.06 17.92 48.28
N ALA A 636 3.37 18.25 47.19
CA ALA A 636 2.01 18.83 47.26
C ALA A 636 0.88 17.78 47.15
N PHE A 637 1.20 16.48 47.21
CA PHE A 637 0.25 15.39 46.97
C PHE A 637 -0.24 14.75 48.27
N ALA A 638 -1.33 15.28 48.84
CA ALA A 638 -1.92 14.78 50.09
C ALA A 638 -2.45 13.33 50.00
N ASP A 639 -2.57 12.77 48.79
CA ASP A 639 -3.00 11.39 48.53
C ASP A 639 -1.84 10.38 48.45
N VAL A 640 -0.60 10.82 48.68
CA VAL A 640 0.60 9.97 48.74
C VAL A 640 1.15 9.98 50.16
N ALA A 641 0.89 8.90 50.91
CA ALA A 641 1.29 8.79 52.31
C ALA A 641 2.78 8.50 52.52
N ASP A 642 3.43 7.85 51.53
CA ASP A 642 4.85 7.50 51.60
C ASP A 642 5.73 8.72 51.26
N PRO A 643 6.63 9.16 52.16
CA PRO A 643 7.42 10.38 51.96
C PRO A 643 8.34 10.36 50.73
N ASP A 644 8.97 9.21 50.45
CA ASP A 644 9.87 9.06 49.30
C ASP A 644 9.09 9.07 47.98
N THR A 645 7.93 8.40 47.94
CA THR A 645 7.03 8.42 46.78
C THR A 645 6.46 9.82 46.56
N ALA A 646 6.17 10.56 47.62
CA ALA A 646 5.68 11.94 47.53
C ALA A 646 6.75 12.88 46.95
N LYS A 647 8.01 12.75 47.37
CA LYS A 647 9.16 13.47 46.77
C LYS A 647 9.39 13.07 45.31
N ALA A 648 9.39 11.78 45.01
CA ALA A 648 9.57 11.26 43.66
C ALA A 648 8.47 11.78 42.70
N ALA A 649 7.21 11.76 43.17
CA ALA A 649 6.07 12.26 42.42
C ALA A 649 6.17 13.76 42.17
N GLN A 650 6.54 14.54 43.18
CA GLN A 650 6.71 15.99 43.08
C GLN A 650 7.81 16.36 42.09
N TRP A 651 8.98 15.73 42.21
CA TRP A 651 10.10 15.94 41.30
C TRP A 651 9.76 15.54 39.86
N CYS A 652 9.14 14.36 39.65
CA CYS A 652 8.75 13.92 38.29
C CYS A 652 7.74 14.87 37.61
N VAL A 653 6.89 15.54 38.40
CA VAL A 653 5.95 16.54 37.88
C VAL A 653 6.65 17.84 37.53
N GLU A 654 7.59 18.31 38.35
CA GLU A 654 8.40 19.51 38.09
C GLU A 654 9.25 19.36 36.81
N GLN A 655 9.83 18.18 36.58
CA GLN A 655 10.60 17.88 35.37
C GLN A 655 9.73 17.63 34.12
N GLY A 656 8.40 17.72 34.26
CA GLY A 656 7.45 17.44 33.18
C GLY A 656 7.52 16.01 32.64
N LEU A 657 7.96 15.06 33.48
CA LEU A 657 8.00 13.63 33.18
C LEU A 657 6.66 12.96 33.49
N MET A 658 5.93 13.49 34.47
CA MET A 658 4.59 13.05 34.83
C MET A 658 3.65 14.25 35.01
N LYS A 659 2.34 14.06 34.84
CA LYS A 659 1.32 15.11 35.02
C LYS A 659 0.51 14.90 36.29
N ARG A 660 0.04 15.98 36.92
CA ARG A 660 -1.01 15.95 37.96
C ARG A 660 -2.34 15.47 37.35
N ARG A 661 -3.19 14.81 38.14
CA ARG A 661 -4.55 14.46 37.72
C ARG A 661 -5.54 15.57 38.11
N LEU A 662 -6.75 15.50 37.54
CA LEU A 662 -7.87 16.39 37.90
C LEU A 662 -8.04 16.42 39.43
N ASN A 663 -8.24 17.62 39.99
CA ASN A 663 -8.34 17.93 41.42
C ASN A 663 -7.01 17.97 42.22
N GLY A 664 -5.86 18.08 41.55
CA GLY A 664 -4.55 18.35 42.19
C GLY A 664 -3.85 17.14 42.81
N LYS A 665 -4.43 15.94 42.72
CA LYS A 665 -3.92 14.67 43.27
C LYS A 665 -2.93 13.96 42.34
N PHE A 666 -2.10 13.07 42.90
CA PHE A 666 -1.15 12.25 42.13
C PHE A 666 -1.72 10.89 41.67
N ALA A 667 -2.61 10.30 42.48
CA ALA A 667 -3.24 9.00 42.34
C ALA A 667 -2.22 7.84 42.21
N PRO A 668 -1.47 7.50 43.29
CA PRO A 668 -0.32 6.60 43.25
C PRO A 668 -0.64 5.18 42.75
N GLY A 669 -1.80 4.64 43.10
CA GLY A 669 -2.24 3.30 42.69
C GLY A 669 -2.86 3.22 41.30
N SER A 670 -3.01 4.34 40.58
CA SER A 670 -3.57 4.29 39.22
C SER A 670 -2.56 3.68 38.25
N SER A 671 -3.06 2.83 37.35
CA SER A 671 -2.26 2.26 36.27
C SER A 671 -1.77 3.36 35.31
N ILE A 672 -0.60 3.12 34.72
CA ILE A 672 -0.01 4.00 33.71
C ILE A 672 0.35 3.14 32.49
N PRO A 673 0.00 3.56 31.27
CA PRO A 673 0.33 2.81 30.07
C PRO A 673 1.85 2.69 29.86
N ALA A 674 2.34 1.52 29.44
CA ALA A 674 3.77 1.23 29.29
C ALA A 674 4.49 2.20 28.32
N TYR A 675 3.79 2.74 27.31
CA TYR A 675 4.36 3.74 26.40
C TYR A 675 4.63 5.10 27.08
N GLN A 676 3.82 5.50 28.07
CA GLN A 676 4.04 6.73 28.83
C GLN A 676 5.24 6.59 29.76
N VAL A 677 5.40 5.40 30.35
CA VAL A 677 6.59 5.04 31.15
C VAL A 677 7.84 5.07 30.26
N LEU A 678 7.78 4.44 29.08
CA LEU A 678 8.89 4.40 28.11
C LEU A 678 9.29 5.81 27.63
N ASN A 679 8.33 6.68 27.35
CA ASN A 679 8.61 8.05 26.91
C ASN A 679 9.23 8.90 28.04
N ALA A 680 8.73 8.76 29.28
CA ALA A 680 9.30 9.45 30.44
C ALA A 680 10.73 8.95 30.74
N TYR A 681 10.96 7.64 30.65
CA TYR A 681 12.27 7.02 30.87
C TYR A 681 13.29 7.45 29.80
N ARG A 682 12.91 7.48 28.52
CA ARG A 682 13.78 7.97 27.44
C ARG A 682 14.15 9.43 27.59
N LYS A 683 13.19 10.27 27.99
CA LYS A 683 13.44 11.70 28.24
C LYS A 683 14.43 11.94 29.40
N LEU A 684 14.58 10.95 30.29
CA LEU A 684 15.53 10.96 31.40
C LEU A 684 16.90 10.39 31.00
N ALA A 685 16.92 9.34 30.19
CA ALA A 685 18.13 8.60 29.82
C ALA A 685 18.98 9.27 28.71
N GLY A 686 18.46 10.33 28.07
CA GLY A 686 19.13 11.07 26.98
C GLY A 686 18.72 10.57 25.61
#